data_AF-A0A3S0EXA8-F1
#
_entry.id   AF-A0A3S0EXA8-F1
#
_cell.length_a   1.000
_cell.length_b   1.000
_cell.length_c   1.000
_cell.angle_alpha   90.00
_cell.angle_beta   90.00
_cell.angle_gamma   90.00
#
_symmetry.space_group_name_H-M   'P 1'
#
loop_
_entity.id
_entity.type
_entity.pdbx_description
1 polymer ?
#
loop_
_entity_poly.entity_id
_entity_poly.type
_entity_poly.pdbx_seq_one_letter_code
_entity_poly.pdbx_strand_id
1 'polypeptide(L)'
;MRSHRFLAAFLALSFSVAQYPVFAADSMQSAAAESEAAHVNPIEKPFQLDSLIVSAQTNYQHGRYKDAIQLFEQAQKFPGEKTSYQEAQISLGLAEAYRSSGRYKEAEALFKSAIAQAEESDKGHLNKKYKAGKKRASDLIPAMMSDLSVLYLDQSRFPECEQILNSSIAIALKKVGPKNINLALPYNGMTRLYIKWGKLSDAKEMNDKTMALFTTPASRENWLYAYTAFNLAQILNEKGKYKEAEALYKATLLGIQSLVGFEHEYVAIAQEPLGELYRKEGRFAEARKAFQNVRKIRAATLTKEHPEYGKVLLDLALLARDEGRYVKAQELCQQATKVIERALGKENVEISKCWITQASIARYQGRYSEAEELARKALQLDEKLLTADHPSIAHDEVELANILADERKFDESESLLNKALKISKEKLGADHPDIALTVHSLADVYFAQKNYAKAETMFRDALALAQKTLGSDNVQTINDQRSLCDVLVAQKKYDEAEPLSKSILSADEKLFGKKSPQVAGDLESLATLYRKQNKNDLAEPLLKQSREITAALPGGSAVQSYTSATLSGTSNDKSVSDKWALLIGISNFKDSTINLKYAAKDATDFKNFLVGQENFASDHVKLLTDANATKEEIISKLGDGWLGKHAKENDLVVVYVSSHGSSSQEDVGVNFLVAHDTDKMKLVSTGLPMQWLTKIIQEQVHSKRVVVILDVCHSGSAGDENKKAADDIDDDDDTGAGDSSSKGLLRTAKLDAGGLKVGSGQVILCSSLADQVSWESKNYPNSVFTRRLIESLQCNGKGTTLNQAFNQLKTSVGAEVLSDRGMVQTPDLFNKAWTGGDPVLAVPVGKK
;
A
#
# COMPACT_ATOMS: atom_id res chain seq x y z
N MET A 1 31.48 -22.41 -13.75
CA MET A 1 32.41 -21.99 -12.67
C MET A 1 33.12 -20.64 -12.91
N ARG A 2 32.72 -19.80 -13.88
CA ARG A 2 33.24 -18.40 -14.06
C ARG A 2 32.23 -17.31 -13.67
N SER A 3 31.03 -17.69 -13.24
CA SER A 3 29.88 -16.81 -12.97
C SER A 3 29.85 -16.18 -11.56
N HIS A 4 30.63 -16.68 -10.59
CA HIS A 4 30.60 -16.16 -9.20
C HIS A 4 31.45 -14.89 -8.95
N ARG A 5 32.26 -14.44 -9.91
CA ARG A 5 33.02 -13.17 -9.78
C ARG A 5 32.22 -11.92 -10.15
N PHE A 6 31.03 -12.09 -10.75
CA PHE A 6 30.20 -11.01 -11.25
C PHE A 6 29.15 -10.51 -10.23
N LEU A 7 28.81 -11.32 -9.21
CA LEU A 7 27.81 -10.99 -8.19
C LEU A 7 28.27 -9.98 -7.12
N ALA A 8 29.58 -9.83 -6.95
CA ALA A 8 30.18 -9.06 -5.86
C ALA A 8 30.12 -7.52 -6.06
N ALA A 9 29.83 -7.05 -7.27
CA ALA A 9 29.98 -5.62 -7.61
C ALA A 9 28.68 -4.80 -7.60
N PHE A 10 27.50 -5.43 -7.51
CA PHE A 10 26.21 -4.74 -7.54
C PHE A 10 25.95 -3.91 -6.26
N LEU A 11 26.73 -4.15 -5.20
CA LEU A 11 26.71 -3.40 -3.94
C LEU A 11 27.02 -1.91 -4.12
N ALA A 12 27.91 -1.51 -5.04
CA ALA A 12 28.56 -0.20 -5.02
C ALA A 12 27.65 1.04 -5.12
N LEU A 13 26.35 0.94 -5.44
CA LEU A 13 25.50 2.12 -5.61
C LEU A 13 24.09 2.05 -4.98
N SER A 14 23.72 0.99 -4.27
CA SER A 14 22.49 0.98 -3.44
C SER A 14 22.74 0.58 -1.98
N PHE A 15 23.84 -0.12 -1.71
CA PHE A 15 24.41 -0.36 -0.40
C PHE A 15 25.91 -0.48 -0.57
N SER A 16 26.66 0.61 -0.37
CA SER A 16 28.13 0.56 -0.32
C SER A 16 28.54 -0.64 0.54
N VAL A 17 29.09 -1.65 -0.13
CA VAL A 17 30.03 -2.67 0.35
C VAL A 17 30.89 -2.97 -0.87
N ALA A 18 32.15 -2.58 -0.84
CA ALA A 18 33.11 -3.20 -1.75
C ALA A 18 33.25 -4.69 -1.36
N GLN A 19 32.44 -5.57 -1.94
CA GLN A 19 32.78 -6.99 -1.99
C GLN A 19 33.88 -7.15 -3.04
N TYR A 20 35.12 -7.11 -2.58
CA TYR A 20 36.17 -7.91 -3.22
C TYR A 20 35.96 -9.36 -2.76
N PRO A 21 36.06 -10.35 -3.66
CA PRO A 21 35.53 -11.70 -3.43
C PRO A 21 36.22 -12.40 -2.26
N VAL A 22 35.44 -12.74 -1.22
CA VAL A 22 35.79 -13.76 -0.24
C VAL A 22 35.48 -15.11 -0.88
N PHE A 23 36.46 -16.02 -0.91
CA PHE A 23 36.25 -17.40 -1.34
C PHE A 23 35.27 -18.10 -0.39
N ALA A 24 34.37 -18.90 -0.95
CA ALA A 24 33.35 -19.67 -0.24
C ALA A 24 33.94 -20.48 0.93
N ALA A 25 33.28 -20.37 2.08
CA ALA A 25 33.59 -21.04 3.34
C ALA A 25 33.11 -22.51 3.37
N ASP A 26 33.32 -23.28 2.29
CA ASP A 26 32.91 -24.69 2.24
C ASP A 26 34.00 -25.67 2.72
N SER A 27 35.13 -25.18 3.25
CA SER A 27 36.22 -26.04 3.75
C SER A 27 36.55 -25.90 5.24
N MET A 28 35.78 -25.14 6.03
CA MET A 28 36.17 -24.78 7.41
C MET A 28 35.51 -25.60 8.53
N GLN A 29 34.83 -26.72 8.23
CA GLN A 29 34.16 -27.54 9.25
C GLN A 29 34.95 -28.76 9.76
N SER A 30 36.20 -29.01 9.32
CA SER A 30 36.89 -30.27 9.69
C SER A 30 38.18 -30.13 10.51
N ALA A 31 38.54 -28.95 11.04
CA ALA A 31 39.84 -28.77 11.71
C ALA A 31 39.77 -28.16 13.12
N ALA A 32 38.73 -28.50 13.91
CA ALA A 32 38.66 -28.13 15.32
C ALA A 32 38.46 -29.37 16.20
N ALA A 33 39.51 -30.17 16.33
CA ALA A 33 39.71 -31.05 17.47
C ALA A 33 41.21 -31.20 17.74
N GLU A 34 41.59 -30.84 18.97
CA GLU A 34 42.84 -31.16 19.68
C GLU A 34 44.13 -30.40 19.30
N SER A 35 44.50 -29.40 20.12
CA SER A 35 45.48 -29.63 21.19
C SER A 35 45.72 -28.35 22.01
N GLU A 36 45.75 -28.52 23.34
CA GLU A 36 46.10 -27.51 24.32
C GLU A 36 47.60 -27.22 24.37
N ALA A 37 47.91 -26.02 24.85
CA ALA A 37 49.14 -25.54 25.48
C ALA A 37 50.25 -24.93 24.61
N ALA A 38 50.42 -23.61 24.83
CA ALA A 38 51.68 -22.87 24.94
C ALA A 38 52.57 -22.76 23.70
N HIS A 39 52.19 -21.84 22.79
CA HIS A 39 53.05 -20.78 22.22
C HIS A 39 52.16 -20.01 21.24
N VAL A 40 51.90 -18.72 21.47
CA VAL A 40 51.10 -17.89 20.55
C VAL A 40 51.80 -17.87 19.20
N ASN A 41 51.24 -18.63 18.27
CA ASN A 41 51.87 -18.98 17.01
C ASN A 41 51.71 -17.78 16.06
N PRO A 42 52.71 -17.40 15.23
CA PRO A 42 52.59 -16.29 14.25
C PRO A 42 51.44 -16.46 13.24
N ILE A 43 50.86 -17.66 13.17
CA ILE A 43 49.75 -18.06 12.29
C ILE A 43 48.37 -17.74 12.91
N GLU A 44 48.26 -17.64 14.25
CA GLU A 44 46.97 -17.35 14.91
C GLU A 44 46.53 -15.89 14.76
N LYS A 45 47.49 -14.95 14.80
CA LYS A 45 47.18 -13.51 14.76
C LYS A 45 46.55 -13.06 13.44
N PRO A 46 47.05 -13.46 12.25
CA PRO A 46 46.38 -13.15 10.98
C PRO A 46 44.96 -13.72 10.90
N PHE A 47 44.75 -14.95 11.40
CA PHE A 47 43.43 -15.60 11.42
C PHE A 47 42.43 -14.85 12.31
N GLN A 48 42.88 -14.36 13.46
CA GLN A 48 42.05 -13.54 14.36
C GLN A 48 41.63 -12.22 13.71
N LEU A 49 42.53 -11.54 12.99
CA LEU A 49 42.19 -10.30 12.29
C LEU A 49 41.16 -10.53 11.17
N ASP A 50 41.36 -11.55 10.34
CA ASP A 50 40.42 -11.89 9.27
C ASP A 50 39.05 -12.29 9.83
N SER A 51 39.02 -13.03 10.94
CA SER A 51 37.79 -13.36 11.66
C SER A 51 37.05 -12.11 12.16
N LEU A 52 37.77 -11.12 12.71
CA LEU A 52 37.17 -9.84 13.13
C LEU A 52 36.57 -9.09 11.93
N ILE A 53 37.29 -8.99 10.81
CA ILE A 53 36.81 -8.31 9.60
C ILE A 53 35.56 -8.98 9.04
N VAL A 54 35.58 -10.32 8.89
CA VAL A 54 34.43 -11.07 8.38
C VAL A 54 33.23 -10.97 9.32
N SER A 55 33.46 -11.02 10.63
CA SER A 55 32.40 -10.85 11.63
C SER A 55 31.82 -9.44 11.57
N ALA A 56 32.65 -8.41 11.41
CA ALA A 56 32.20 -7.02 11.27
C ALA A 56 31.33 -6.85 10.01
N GLN A 57 31.78 -7.37 8.86
CA GLN A 57 31.03 -7.35 7.61
C GLN A 57 29.70 -8.09 7.72
N THR A 58 29.69 -9.26 8.37
CA THR A 58 28.47 -10.03 8.61
C THR A 58 27.48 -9.24 9.46
N ASN A 59 27.93 -8.61 10.54
CA ASN A 59 27.07 -7.77 11.37
C ASN A 59 26.51 -6.57 10.58
N TYR A 60 27.33 -5.93 9.76
CA TYR A 60 26.88 -4.84 8.89
C TYR A 60 25.79 -5.29 7.90
N GLN A 61 25.98 -6.44 7.24
CA GLN A 61 25.00 -7.00 6.30
C GLN A 61 23.66 -7.34 6.95
N HIS A 62 23.66 -7.69 8.23
CA HIS A 62 22.44 -7.94 9.01
C HIS A 62 21.86 -6.69 9.68
N GLY A 63 22.37 -5.49 9.35
CA GLY A 63 21.87 -4.24 9.90
C GLY A 63 22.27 -3.99 11.36
N ARG A 64 23.16 -4.82 11.93
CA ARG A 64 23.69 -4.67 13.30
C ARG A 64 24.89 -3.72 13.28
N TYR A 65 24.63 -2.46 12.92
CA TYR A 65 25.70 -1.49 12.67
C TYR A 65 26.53 -1.16 13.92
N LYS A 66 25.92 -1.16 15.11
CA LYS A 66 26.66 -0.95 16.38
C LYS A 66 27.72 -2.03 16.59
N ASP A 67 27.36 -3.29 16.40
CA ASP A 67 28.27 -4.43 16.56
C ASP A 67 29.34 -4.42 15.45
N ALA A 68 28.94 -4.10 14.22
CA ALA A 68 29.86 -3.95 13.10
C ALA A 68 30.93 -2.88 13.35
N ILE A 69 30.51 -1.71 13.85
CA ILE A 69 31.41 -0.61 14.24
C ILE A 69 32.41 -1.09 15.28
N GLN A 70 31.94 -1.72 16.36
CA GLN A 70 32.81 -2.21 17.43
C GLN A 70 33.86 -3.19 16.90
N LEU A 71 33.45 -4.13 16.05
CA LEU A 71 34.35 -5.13 15.47
C LEU A 71 35.34 -4.50 14.48
N PHE A 72 34.93 -3.55 13.66
CA PHE A 72 35.84 -2.82 12.77
C PHE A 72 36.84 -1.94 13.56
N GLU A 73 36.41 -1.28 14.64
CA GLU A 73 37.31 -0.52 15.53
C GLU A 73 38.33 -1.44 16.23
N GLN A 74 37.90 -2.64 16.64
CA GLN A 74 38.80 -3.66 17.18
C GLN A 74 39.80 -4.14 16.13
N ALA A 75 39.34 -4.42 14.91
CA ALA A 75 40.21 -4.79 13.78
C ALA A 75 41.22 -3.68 13.47
N GLN A 76 40.81 -2.41 13.53
CA GLN A 76 41.69 -1.26 13.34
C GLN A 76 42.81 -1.20 14.41
N LYS A 77 42.46 -1.44 15.67
CA LYS A 77 43.38 -1.45 16.83
C LYS A 77 44.17 -2.77 16.98
N PHE A 78 44.00 -3.74 16.08
CA PHE A 78 44.63 -5.05 16.19
C PHE A 78 46.17 -4.94 16.22
N PRO A 79 46.86 -5.59 17.19
CA PRO A 79 48.29 -5.38 17.45
C PRO A 79 49.24 -6.10 16.47
N GLY A 80 48.73 -6.89 15.52
CA GLY A 80 49.53 -7.54 14.47
C GLY A 80 49.74 -6.67 13.23
N GLU A 81 50.71 -7.05 12.39
CA GLU A 81 50.89 -6.45 11.07
C GLU A 81 49.63 -6.67 10.23
N LYS A 82 49.18 -5.61 9.57
CA LYS A 82 48.03 -5.62 8.66
C LYS A 82 48.55 -5.46 7.24
N THR A 83 47.98 -6.20 6.30
CA THR A 83 48.21 -5.91 4.89
C THR A 83 47.48 -4.63 4.50
N SER A 84 47.99 -3.90 3.50
CA SER A 84 47.30 -2.71 2.98
C SER A 84 45.87 -3.01 2.48
N TYR A 85 45.59 -4.26 2.11
CA TYR A 85 44.26 -4.70 1.72
C TYR A 85 43.32 -4.81 2.93
N GLN A 86 43.77 -5.42 4.03
CA GLN A 86 42.99 -5.51 5.27
C GLN A 86 42.74 -4.12 5.86
N GLU A 87 43.74 -3.23 5.83
CA GLU A 87 43.57 -1.84 6.29
C GLU A 87 42.50 -1.08 5.50
N ALA A 88 42.47 -1.27 4.17
CA ALA A 88 41.45 -0.70 3.31
C ALA A 88 40.05 -1.28 3.60
N GLN A 89 39.93 -2.60 3.80
CA GLN A 89 38.66 -3.25 4.14
C GLN A 89 38.10 -2.76 5.48
N ILE A 90 38.95 -2.62 6.49
CA ILE A 90 38.56 -2.11 7.81
C ILE A 90 38.10 -0.67 7.70
N SER A 91 38.89 0.18 7.03
CA SER A 91 38.58 1.60 6.90
C SER A 91 37.29 1.85 6.12
N LEU A 92 37.08 1.12 5.02
CA LEU A 92 35.88 1.22 4.21
C LEU A 92 34.65 0.69 4.96
N GLY A 93 34.74 -0.50 5.56
CA GLY A 93 33.63 -1.08 6.32
C GLY A 93 33.23 -0.22 7.52
N LEU A 94 34.20 0.39 8.20
CA LEU A 94 33.93 1.34 9.28
C LEU A 94 33.27 2.63 8.76
N ALA A 95 33.74 3.17 7.63
CA ALA A 95 33.13 4.35 7.00
C ALA A 95 31.67 4.10 6.60
N GLU A 96 31.37 2.93 6.03
CA GLU A 96 30.03 2.51 5.67
C GLU A 96 29.13 2.33 6.90
N ALA A 97 29.63 1.66 7.95
CA ALA A 97 28.87 1.47 9.17
C ALA A 97 28.59 2.80 9.89
N TYR A 98 29.52 3.76 9.84
CA TYR A 98 29.28 5.13 10.30
C TYR A 98 28.25 5.87 9.46
N ARG A 99 28.33 5.80 8.12
CA ARG A 99 27.33 6.40 7.24
C ARG A 99 25.94 5.84 7.54
N SER A 100 25.79 4.52 7.62
CA SER A 100 24.51 3.84 7.88
C SER A 100 23.95 4.08 9.28
N SER A 101 24.79 4.48 10.25
CA SER A 101 24.35 4.89 11.60
C SER A 101 24.15 6.40 11.77
N GLY A 102 24.32 7.20 10.70
CA GLY A 102 24.16 8.66 10.72
C GLY A 102 25.40 9.44 11.20
N ARG A 103 26.54 8.78 11.42
CA ARG A 103 27.82 9.38 11.82
C ARG A 103 28.59 9.93 10.61
N TYR A 104 27.96 10.86 9.88
CA TYR A 104 28.42 11.28 8.56
C TYR A 104 29.80 11.96 8.56
N LYS A 105 30.15 12.73 9.60
CA LYS A 105 31.46 13.42 9.69
C LYS A 105 32.59 12.42 9.84
N GLU A 106 32.44 11.43 10.71
CA GLU A 106 33.44 10.37 10.90
C GLU A 106 33.54 9.47 9.68
N ALA A 107 32.42 9.14 9.05
CA ALA A 107 32.39 8.39 7.80
C ALA A 107 33.16 9.13 6.68
N GLU A 108 32.93 10.43 6.49
CA GLU A 108 33.61 11.24 5.47
C GLU A 108 35.13 11.25 5.67
N ALA A 109 35.59 11.42 6.92
CA ALA A 109 37.01 11.40 7.24
C ALA A 109 37.66 10.06 6.90
N LEU A 110 36.99 8.95 7.20
CA LEU A 110 37.47 7.61 6.86
C LEU A 110 37.49 7.36 5.36
N PHE A 111 36.45 7.73 4.62
CA PHE A 111 36.44 7.62 3.15
C PHE A 111 37.59 8.41 2.52
N LYS A 112 37.80 9.66 2.94
CA LYS A 112 38.91 10.50 2.45
C LYS A 112 40.28 9.91 2.77
N SER A 113 40.47 9.40 3.99
CA SER A 113 41.71 8.72 4.39
C SER A 113 41.96 7.48 3.54
N ALA A 114 40.94 6.67 3.31
CA ALA A 114 41.05 5.45 2.55
C ALA A 114 41.39 5.74 1.06
N ILE A 115 40.79 6.77 0.47
CA ILE A 115 41.13 7.23 -0.89
C ILE A 115 42.59 7.68 -0.98
N ALA A 116 43.06 8.49 -0.02
CA ALA A 116 44.45 8.97 0.01
C ALA A 116 45.47 7.83 0.14
N GLN A 117 45.17 6.82 0.98
CA GLN A 117 46.00 5.61 1.11
C GLN A 117 46.06 4.81 -0.18
N ALA A 118 44.92 4.65 -0.87
CA ALA A 118 44.85 3.96 -2.15
C ALA A 118 45.67 4.69 -3.24
N GLU A 119 45.63 6.02 -3.27
CA GLU A 119 46.45 6.84 -4.18
C GLU A 119 47.95 6.65 -3.96
N GLU A 120 48.41 6.58 -2.70
CA GLU A 120 49.82 6.39 -2.37
C GLU A 120 50.32 4.99 -2.74
N SER A 121 49.49 3.97 -2.49
CA SER A 121 49.78 2.59 -2.91
C SER A 121 49.89 2.45 -4.43
N ASP A 122 49.02 3.12 -5.19
CA ASP A 122 49.08 3.14 -6.65
C ASP A 122 50.40 3.76 -7.15
N LYS A 123 50.90 4.85 -6.55
CA LYS A 123 52.22 5.44 -6.89
C LYS A 123 53.37 4.47 -6.66
N GLY A 124 53.35 3.70 -5.57
CA GLY A 124 54.36 2.70 -5.24
C GLY A 124 54.37 1.49 -6.20
N HIS A 125 53.20 1.02 -6.63
CA HIS A 125 53.06 -0.10 -7.57
C HIS A 125 53.27 0.27 -9.04
N LEU A 126 52.99 1.52 -9.42
CA LEU A 126 53.27 2.09 -10.75
C LEU A 126 54.75 1.94 -11.14
N ASN A 127 55.69 2.00 -10.18
CA ASN A 127 57.13 1.88 -10.46
C ASN A 127 57.64 0.44 -10.75
N LYS A 128 56.94 -0.61 -10.31
CA LYS A 128 57.40 -2.01 -10.48
C LYS A 128 56.71 -2.78 -11.60
N LYS A 129 55.41 -2.55 -11.86
CA LYS A 129 54.62 -3.34 -12.83
C LYS A 129 54.46 -2.70 -14.23
N TYR A 130 54.64 -1.38 -14.38
CA TYR A 130 54.62 -0.75 -15.71
C TYR A 130 55.77 -1.22 -16.61
N LYS A 131 56.90 -1.64 -16.03
CA LYS A 131 58.00 -2.28 -16.78
C LYS A 131 57.64 -3.64 -17.38
N ALA A 132 56.53 -4.27 -17.00
CA ALA A 132 56.15 -5.62 -17.42
C ALA A 132 54.93 -5.70 -18.37
N GLY A 133 54.48 -4.57 -18.94
CA GLY A 133 53.43 -4.55 -19.99
C GLY A 133 52.02 -5.01 -19.57
N LYS A 134 51.81 -5.45 -18.33
CA LYS A 134 50.50 -5.88 -17.82
C LYS A 134 49.76 -4.69 -17.17
N LYS A 135 48.93 -3.99 -17.94
CA LYS A 135 47.94 -3.02 -17.44
C LYS A 135 46.91 -3.75 -16.55
N ARG A 136 47.16 -3.85 -15.24
CA ARG A 136 46.08 -3.94 -14.25
C ARG A 136 46.00 -2.58 -13.59
N ALA A 137 45.21 -1.68 -14.16
CA ALA A 137 44.84 -0.46 -13.47
C ALA A 137 43.90 -0.86 -12.34
N SER A 138 44.23 -0.52 -11.09
CA SER A 138 43.31 -0.70 -9.98
C SER A 138 42.15 0.27 -10.16
N ASP A 139 40.93 -0.24 -10.37
CA ASP A 139 39.67 0.53 -10.42
C ASP A 139 39.17 0.94 -9.01
N LEU A 140 39.96 0.66 -7.98
CA LEU A 140 39.62 0.86 -6.57
C LEU A 140 39.37 2.34 -6.22
N ILE A 141 40.23 3.26 -6.67
CA ILE A 141 40.10 4.68 -6.35
C ILE A 141 38.78 5.26 -6.90
N PRO A 142 38.43 5.10 -8.19
CA PRO A 142 37.12 5.52 -8.69
C PRO A 142 35.92 4.92 -7.95
N ALA A 143 36.02 3.66 -7.50
CA ALA A 143 34.97 3.02 -6.71
C ALA A 143 34.81 3.68 -5.33
N MET A 144 35.89 3.87 -4.58
CA MET A 144 35.87 4.52 -3.26
C MET A 144 35.37 5.97 -3.32
N MET A 145 35.72 6.69 -4.40
CA MET A 145 35.19 8.03 -4.66
C MET A 145 33.70 8.01 -4.96
N SER A 146 33.20 6.95 -5.59
CA SER A 146 31.76 6.74 -5.80
C SER A 146 31.05 6.46 -4.48
N ASP A 147 31.65 5.70 -3.56
CA ASP A 147 31.10 5.46 -2.22
C ASP A 147 31.01 6.77 -1.40
N LEU A 148 32.07 7.59 -1.43
CA LEU A 148 32.05 8.92 -0.83
C LEU A 148 30.97 9.83 -1.46
N SER A 149 30.73 9.69 -2.76
CA SER A 149 29.66 10.45 -3.43
C SER A 149 28.27 10.12 -2.87
N VAL A 150 28.03 8.86 -2.47
CA VAL A 150 26.76 8.44 -1.84
C VAL A 150 26.60 9.11 -0.48
N LEU A 151 27.66 9.22 0.33
CA LEU A 151 27.63 9.95 1.60
C LEU A 151 27.28 11.43 1.40
N TYR A 152 27.78 12.07 0.34
CA TYR A 152 27.39 13.44 0.03
C TYR A 152 25.95 13.55 -0.46
N LEU A 153 25.44 12.56 -1.21
CA LEU A 153 24.02 12.50 -1.58
C LEU A 153 23.10 12.37 -0.37
N ASP A 154 23.45 11.53 0.60
CA ASP A 154 22.65 11.33 1.82
C ASP A 154 22.53 12.62 2.65
N GLN A 155 23.51 13.52 2.53
CA GLN A 155 23.52 14.83 3.18
C GLN A 155 23.06 15.97 2.26
N SER A 156 22.57 15.67 1.06
CA SER A 156 22.17 16.67 0.05
C SER A 156 23.28 17.67 -0.31
N ARG A 157 24.55 17.27 -0.20
CA ARG A 157 25.75 18.05 -0.56
C ARG A 157 26.07 17.87 -2.03
N PHE A 158 25.14 18.32 -2.88
CA PHE A 158 25.18 18.07 -4.32
C PHE A 158 26.44 18.61 -5.03
N PRO A 159 26.93 19.84 -4.75
CA PRO A 159 28.15 20.35 -5.36
C PRO A 159 29.39 19.52 -5.02
N GLU A 160 29.56 19.10 -3.75
CA GLU A 160 30.68 18.24 -3.36
C GLU A 160 30.56 16.83 -3.95
N CYS A 161 29.34 16.31 -4.08
CA CYS A 161 29.07 15.07 -4.78
C CYS A 161 29.47 15.14 -6.27
N GLU A 162 29.08 16.22 -6.95
CA GLU A 162 29.45 16.47 -8.35
C GLU A 162 30.97 16.57 -8.51
N GLN A 163 31.64 17.29 -7.60
CA GLN A 163 33.09 17.45 -7.61
C GLN A 163 33.83 16.11 -7.46
N ILE A 164 33.44 15.28 -6.49
CA ILE A 164 34.09 13.99 -6.27
C ILE A 164 33.85 13.02 -7.43
N LEU A 165 32.64 13.03 -8.01
CA LEU A 165 32.32 12.21 -9.19
C LEU A 165 33.08 12.67 -10.43
N ASN A 166 33.22 13.99 -10.65
CA ASN A 166 34.05 14.52 -11.74
C ASN A 166 35.52 14.13 -11.59
N SER A 167 36.06 14.17 -10.38
CA SER A 167 37.43 13.69 -10.13
C SER A 167 37.56 12.18 -10.34
N SER A 168 36.56 11.39 -9.92
CA SER A 168 36.50 9.94 -10.18
C SER A 168 36.49 9.63 -11.68
N ILE A 169 35.65 10.33 -12.45
CA ILE A 169 35.58 10.24 -13.92
C ILE A 169 36.92 10.59 -14.55
N ALA A 170 37.57 11.68 -14.14
CA ALA A 170 38.85 12.12 -14.72
C ALA A 170 39.96 11.07 -14.49
N ILE A 171 40.04 10.50 -13.28
CA ILE A 171 40.99 9.42 -12.96
C ILE A 171 40.69 8.17 -13.79
N ALA A 172 39.42 7.77 -13.87
CA ALA A 172 39.01 6.60 -14.65
C ALA A 172 39.34 6.80 -16.15
N LEU A 173 39.02 7.97 -16.73
CA LEU A 173 39.34 8.30 -18.13
C LEU A 173 40.84 8.17 -18.42
N LYS A 174 41.69 8.67 -17.52
CA LYS A 174 43.15 8.58 -17.67
C LYS A 174 43.66 7.14 -17.59
N LYS A 175 43.05 6.30 -16.75
CA LYS A 175 43.47 4.91 -16.53
C LYS A 175 43.01 3.96 -17.63
N VAL A 176 41.73 4.02 -18.00
CA VAL A 176 41.10 3.00 -18.86
C VAL A 176 40.67 3.52 -20.24
N GLY A 177 40.64 4.84 -20.44
CA GLY A 177 40.24 5.48 -21.70
C GLY A 177 38.71 5.63 -21.85
N PRO A 178 38.25 6.46 -22.81
CA PRO A 178 36.87 6.96 -22.88
C PRO A 178 35.80 5.94 -23.31
N LYS A 179 36.20 4.78 -23.84
CA LYS A 179 35.28 3.73 -24.31
C LYS A 179 35.21 2.53 -23.37
N ASN A 180 35.87 2.59 -22.22
CA ASN A 180 35.93 1.47 -21.30
C ASN A 180 34.68 1.41 -20.40
N ILE A 181 34.14 0.20 -20.24
CA ILE A 181 32.94 -0.08 -19.43
C ILE A 181 33.09 0.31 -17.94
N ASN A 182 34.31 0.37 -17.41
CA ASN A 182 34.55 0.77 -16.02
C ASN A 182 34.19 2.24 -15.75
N LEU A 183 34.04 3.07 -16.79
CA LEU A 183 33.49 4.43 -16.65
C LEU A 183 32.01 4.43 -16.26
N ALA A 184 31.29 3.32 -16.46
CA ALA A 184 29.87 3.25 -16.18
C ALA A 184 29.54 3.39 -14.69
N LEU A 185 30.45 3.02 -13.78
CA LEU A 185 30.23 3.20 -12.33
C LEU A 185 30.13 4.69 -11.95
N PRO A 186 31.16 5.53 -12.17
CA PRO A 186 31.08 6.93 -11.80
C PRO A 186 30.09 7.74 -12.66
N TYR A 187 29.85 7.35 -13.92
CA TYR A 187 28.78 7.99 -14.72
C TYR A 187 27.39 7.71 -14.17
N ASN A 188 27.11 6.46 -13.75
CA ASN A 188 25.84 6.15 -13.09
C ASN A 188 25.69 6.86 -11.73
N GLY A 189 26.78 7.03 -10.98
CA GLY A 189 26.80 7.89 -9.79
C GLY A 189 26.39 9.32 -10.10
N MET A 190 26.93 9.89 -11.18
CA MET A 190 26.59 11.23 -11.67
C MET A 190 25.14 11.33 -12.16
N THR A 191 24.64 10.32 -12.86
CA THR A 191 23.22 10.24 -13.23
C THR A 191 22.32 10.26 -12.00
N ARG A 192 22.62 9.46 -10.97
CA ARG A 192 21.83 9.42 -9.72
C ARG A 192 21.88 10.75 -8.98
N LEU A 193 23.04 11.40 -8.92
CA LEU A 193 23.18 12.75 -8.38
C LEU A 193 22.22 13.71 -9.08
N TYR A 194 22.26 13.76 -10.41
CA TYR A 194 21.40 14.68 -11.17
C TYR A 194 19.91 14.37 -11.04
N ILE A 195 19.51 13.09 -10.89
CA ILE A 195 18.13 12.75 -10.55
C ILE A 195 17.75 13.35 -9.19
N LYS A 196 18.57 13.13 -8.16
CA LYS A 196 18.32 13.64 -6.79
C LYS A 196 18.40 15.16 -6.68
N TRP A 197 19.18 15.80 -7.54
CA TRP A 197 19.29 17.25 -7.62
C TRP A 197 18.23 17.89 -8.54
N GLY A 198 17.32 17.10 -9.13
CA GLY A 198 16.28 17.60 -10.04
C GLY A 198 16.77 18.02 -11.43
N LYS A 199 18.06 17.83 -11.76
CA LYS A 199 18.67 18.11 -13.07
C LYS A 199 18.37 16.98 -14.08
N LEU A 200 17.09 16.72 -14.34
CA LEU A 200 16.66 15.52 -15.10
C LEU A 200 17.16 15.47 -16.56
N SER A 201 17.46 16.63 -17.18
CA SER A 201 18.07 16.69 -18.51
C SER A 201 19.54 16.25 -18.49
N ASP A 202 20.32 16.75 -17.53
CA ASP A 202 21.72 16.37 -17.34
C ASP A 202 21.83 14.90 -16.92
N ALA A 203 20.91 14.43 -16.09
CA ALA A 203 20.79 13.01 -15.72
C ALA A 203 20.61 12.13 -16.96
N LYS A 204 19.73 12.53 -17.88
CA LYS A 204 19.46 11.80 -19.13
C LYS A 204 20.67 11.78 -20.04
N GLU A 205 21.34 12.92 -20.22
CA GLU A 205 22.55 13.00 -21.04
C GLU A 205 23.66 12.08 -20.48
N MET A 206 23.88 12.12 -19.16
CA MET A 206 24.86 11.27 -18.51
C MET A 206 24.49 9.78 -18.59
N ASN A 207 23.20 9.46 -18.47
CA ASN A 207 22.70 8.10 -18.62
C ASN A 207 22.93 7.57 -20.05
N ASP A 208 22.70 8.40 -21.07
CA ASP A 208 22.92 8.03 -22.47
C ASP A 208 24.40 7.82 -22.78
N LYS A 209 25.27 8.68 -22.24
CA LYS A 209 26.74 8.49 -22.29
C LYS A 209 27.14 7.16 -21.65
N THR A 210 26.50 6.79 -20.54
CA THR A 210 26.75 5.51 -19.86
C THR A 210 26.28 4.32 -20.70
N MET A 211 25.07 4.39 -21.25
CA MET A 211 24.52 3.34 -22.12
C MET A 211 25.41 3.09 -23.35
N ALA A 212 26.02 4.15 -23.91
CA ALA A 212 26.92 4.06 -25.06
C ALA A 212 28.20 3.26 -24.79
N LEU A 213 28.57 3.00 -23.53
CA LEU A 213 29.70 2.13 -23.17
C LEU A 213 29.42 0.64 -23.44
N PHE A 214 28.15 0.22 -23.50
CA PHE A 214 27.73 -1.17 -23.62
C PHE A 214 27.46 -1.58 -25.09
N THR A 215 28.54 -1.62 -25.87
CA THR A 215 28.48 -1.79 -27.34
C THR A 215 28.36 -3.23 -27.85
N THR A 216 28.55 -4.25 -27.01
CA THR A 216 28.52 -5.67 -27.39
C THR A 216 27.48 -6.43 -26.57
N PRO A 217 26.96 -7.58 -27.05
CA PRO A 217 26.07 -8.42 -26.25
C PRO A 217 26.69 -8.79 -24.88
N ALA A 218 27.97 -9.18 -24.87
CA ALA A 218 28.68 -9.53 -23.65
C ALA A 218 28.83 -8.35 -22.67
N SER A 219 28.98 -7.11 -23.13
CA SER A 219 29.03 -5.97 -22.21
C SER A 219 27.66 -5.67 -21.58
N ARG A 220 26.55 -6.01 -22.25
CA ARG A 220 25.18 -5.84 -21.72
C ARG A 220 24.78 -6.89 -20.67
N GLU A 221 25.56 -7.95 -20.52
CA GLU A 221 25.45 -8.88 -19.38
C GLU A 221 26.08 -8.30 -18.09
N ASN A 222 26.76 -7.15 -18.17
CA ASN A 222 27.30 -6.47 -16.99
C ASN A 222 26.17 -5.82 -16.17
N TRP A 223 26.21 -5.98 -14.85
CA TRP A 223 25.21 -5.40 -13.94
C TRP A 223 25.06 -3.88 -14.06
N LEU A 224 26.13 -3.16 -14.41
CA LEU A 224 26.10 -1.72 -14.63
C LEU A 224 25.15 -1.36 -15.78
N TYR A 225 24.93 -2.25 -16.75
CA TYR A 225 23.93 -2.05 -17.81
C TYR A 225 22.52 -2.04 -17.23
N ALA A 226 22.19 -3.02 -16.37
CA ALA A 226 20.89 -3.09 -15.69
C ALA A 226 20.68 -1.86 -14.78
N TYR A 227 21.73 -1.42 -14.07
CA TYR A 227 21.68 -0.22 -13.25
C TYR A 227 21.50 1.07 -14.08
N THR A 228 22.12 1.15 -15.26
CA THR A 228 21.92 2.28 -16.19
C THR A 228 20.49 2.27 -16.76
N ALA A 229 19.93 1.10 -17.08
CA ALA A 229 18.53 0.98 -17.50
C ALA A 229 17.55 1.36 -16.37
N PHE A 230 17.88 1.01 -15.12
CA PHE A 230 17.14 1.43 -13.94
C PHE A 230 17.14 2.95 -13.77
N ASN A 231 18.29 3.61 -13.91
CA ASN A 231 18.40 5.07 -13.84
C ASN A 231 17.57 5.74 -14.94
N LEU A 232 17.55 5.18 -16.15
CA LEU A 232 16.67 5.66 -17.22
C LEU A 232 15.19 5.54 -16.83
N ALA A 233 14.79 4.41 -16.24
CA ALA A 233 13.42 4.22 -15.77
C ALA A 233 13.04 5.25 -14.70
N GLN A 234 13.94 5.58 -13.77
CA GLN A 234 13.75 6.64 -12.78
C GLN A 234 13.57 8.01 -13.44
N ILE A 235 14.42 8.38 -14.41
CA ILE A 235 14.30 9.64 -15.14
C ILE A 235 12.96 9.73 -15.87
N LEU A 236 12.52 8.65 -16.51
CA LEU A 236 11.24 8.60 -17.21
C LEU A 236 10.07 8.68 -16.23
N ASN A 237 10.17 8.03 -15.07
CA ASN A 237 9.19 8.11 -13.99
C ASN A 237 9.02 9.55 -13.49
N GLU A 238 10.11 10.24 -13.16
CA GLU A 238 10.07 11.64 -12.75
C GLU A 238 9.47 12.53 -13.85
N LYS A 239 9.73 12.21 -15.12
CA LYS A 239 9.15 12.92 -16.28
C LYS A 239 7.69 12.56 -16.62
N GLY A 240 6.99 11.79 -15.77
CA GLY A 240 5.61 11.36 -16.02
C GLY A 240 5.45 10.32 -17.13
N LYS A 241 6.54 9.77 -17.66
CA LYS A 241 6.53 8.74 -18.72
C LYS A 241 6.38 7.34 -18.12
N TYR A 242 5.32 7.12 -17.35
CA TYR A 242 5.13 5.94 -16.50
C TYR A 242 5.12 4.61 -17.26
N LYS A 243 4.51 4.54 -18.46
CA LYS A 243 4.51 3.31 -19.27
C LYS A 243 5.89 2.91 -19.76
N GLU A 244 6.70 3.88 -20.18
CA GLU A 244 8.08 3.64 -20.60
C GLU A 244 8.95 3.24 -19.40
N ALA A 245 8.75 3.91 -18.25
CA ALA A 245 9.41 3.59 -17.00
C ALA A 245 9.06 2.18 -16.50
N GLU A 246 7.78 1.80 -16.48
CA GLU A 246 7.31 0.46 -16.08
C GLU A 246 7.94 -0.63 -16.95
N ALA A 247 7.98 -0.43 -18.26
CA ALA A 247 8.58 -1.38 -19.19
C ALA A 247 10.07 -1.59 -18.89
N LEU A 248 10.82 -0.51 -18.64
CA LEU A 248 12.23 -0.59 -18.28
C LEU A 248 12.44 -1.21 -16.90
N TYR A 249 11.66 -0.83 -15.89
CA TYR A 249 11.77 -1.46 -14.57
C TYR A 249 11.51 -2.96 -14.62
N LYS A 250 10.48 -3.41 -15.36
CA LYS A 250 10.22 -4.84 -15.55
C LYS A 250 11.35 -5.55 -16.27
N ALA A 251 11.91 -4.94 -17.32
CA ALA A 251 13.04 -5.49 -18.05
C ALA A 251 14.28 -5.60 -17.16
N THR A 252 14.57 -4.57 -16.36
CA THR A 252 15.67 -4.56 -15.39
C THR A 252 15.45 -5.62 -14.30
N LEU A 253 14.25 -5.72 -13.74
CA LEU A 253 13.91 -6.74 -12.74
C LEU A 253 14.15 -8.15 -13.28
N LEU A 254 13.68 -8.44 -14.49
CA LEU A 254 13.87 -9.74 -15.14
C LEU A 254 15.37 -10.02 -15.40
N GLY A 255 16.11 -9.02 -15.85
CA GLY A 255 17.56 -9.12 -16.06
C GLY A 255 18.32 -9.38 -14.76
N ILE A 256 17.91 -8.77 -13.65
CA ILE A 256 18.51 -9.04 -12.33
C ILE A 256 18.14 -10.44 -11.86
N GLN A 257 16.89 -10.85 -11.98
CA GLN A 257 16.42 -12.20 -11.59
C GLN A 257 17.18 -13.31 -12.33
N SER A 258 17.48 -13.13 -13.62
CA SER A 258 18.25 -14.12 -14.38
C SER A 258 19.73 -14.20 -13.97
N LEU A 259 20.29 -13.11 -13.41
CA LEU A 259 21.68 -13.05 -12.97
C LEU A 259 21.88 -13.59 -11.55
N VAL A 260 20.98 -13.25 -10.62
CA VAL A 260 21.17 -13.52 -9.18
C VAL A 260 20.10 -14.41 -8.55
N GLY A 261 19.10 -14.83 -9.32
CA GLY A 261 17.95 -15.59 -8.83
C GLY A 261 16.84 -14.70 -8.26
N PHE A 262 15.74 -15.32 -7.86
CA PHE A 262 14.50 -14.62 -7.46
C PHE A 262 14.48 -14.11 -6.01
N GLU A 263 15.28 -14.71 -5.13
CA GLU A 263 15.28 -14.40 -3.70
C GLU A 263 16.48 -13.55 -3.27
N HIS A 264 17.11 -12.81 -4.20
CA HIS A 264 18.24 -11.92 -3.90
C HIS A 264 17.77 -10.49 -3.56
N GLU A 265 18.48 -9.77 -2.68
CA GLU A 265 18.14 -8.39 -2.30
C GLU A 265 18.08 -7.41 -3.48
N TYR A 266 18.77 -7.70 -4.59
CA TYR A 266 18.75 -6.86 -5.78
C TYR A 266 17.43 -6.93 -6.53
N VAL A 267 16.73 -8.06 -6.41
CA VAL A 267 15.35 -8.21 -6.91
C VAL A 267 14.42 -7.30 -6.10
N ALA A 268 14.61 -7.22 -4.77
CA ALA A 268 13.85 -6.30 -3.92
C ALA A 268 14.10 -4.84 -4.31
N ILE A 269 15.36 -4.43 -4.46
CA ILE A 269 15.75 -3.07 -4.87
C ILE A 269 15.16 -2.69 -6.24
N ALA A 270 15.17 -3.62 -7.21
CA ALA A 270 14.62 -3.36 -8.54
C ALA A 270 13.08 -3.35 -8.56
N GLN A 271 12.44 -4.04 -7.61
CA GLN A 271 10.98 -4.16 -7.55
C GLN A 271 10.31 -3.06 -6.72
N GLU A 272 11.01 -2.47 -5.74
CA GLU A 272 10.46 -1.41 -4.89
C GLU A 272 9.96 -0.19 -5.71
N PRO A 273 10.69 0.33 -6.72
CA PRO A 273 10.19 1.43 -7.56
C PRO A 273 9.00 1.06 -8.43
N LEU A 274 8.81 -0.22 -8.79
CA LEU A 274 7.58 -0.68 -9.44
C LEU A 274 6.41 -0.59 -8.47
N GLY A 275 6.61 -1.01 -7.22
CA GLY A 275 5.59 -0.87 -6.18
C GLY A 275 5.18 0.58 -5.98
N GLU A 276 6.15 1.48 -5.92
CA GLU A 276 5.91 2.92 -5.78
C GLU A 276 5.24 3.53 -7.01
N LEU A 277 5.67 3.15 -8.21
CA LEU A 277 5.02 3.56 -9.46
C LEU A 277 3.55 3.13 -9.46
N TYR A 278 3.26 1.88 -9.12
CA TYR A 278 1.89 1.37 -9.03
C TYR A 278 1.07 2.06 -7.95
N ARG A 279 1.67 2.41 -6.80
CA ARG A 279 1.00 3.17 -5.74
C ARG A 279 0.61 4.56 -6.26
N LYS A 280 1.53 5.29 -6.91
CA LYS A 280 1.28 6.60 -7.53
C LYS A 280 0.19 6.52 -8.62
N GLU A 281 0.12 5.41 -9.36
CA GLU A 281 -0.90 5.18 -10.38
C GLU A 281 -2.27 4.72 -9.83
N GLY A 282 -2.41 4.55 -8.51
CA GLY A 282 -3.64 3.99 -7.90
C GLY A 282 -3.85 2.49 -8.18
N ARG A 283 -2.84 1.82 -8.74
CA ARG A 283 -2.82 0.37 -9.04
C ARG A 283 -2.46 -0.43 -7.79
N PHE A 284 -3.29 -0.28 -6.76
CA PHE A 284 -2.97 -0.71 -5.41
C PHE A 284 -2.76 -2.23 -5.26
N ALA A 285 -3.45 -3.05 -6.06
CA ALA A 285 -3.24 -4.50 -6.07
C ALA A 285 -1.83 -4.87 -6.54
N GLU A 286 -1.35 -4.27 -7.63
CA GLU A 286 0.02 -4.49 -8.13
C GLU A 286 1.06 -3.91 -7.18
N ALA A 287 0.82 -2.72 -6.63
CA ALA A 287 1.68 -2.10 -5.61
C ALA A 287 1.84 -3.01 -4.39
N ARG A 288 0.72 -3.55 -3.88
CA ARG A 288 0.70 -4.49 -2.76
C ARG A 288 1.51 -5.74 -3.07
N LYS A 289 1.31 -6.34 -4.24
CA LYS A 289 2.06 -7.53 -4.67
C LYS A 289 3.56 -7.25 -4.74
N ALA A 290 3.94 -6.09 -5.28
CA ALA A 290 5.33 -5.67 -5.37
C ALA A 290 5.97 -5.53 -3.98
N PHE A 291 5.39 -4.69 -3.10
CA PHE A 291 5.93 -4.48 -1.77
C PHE A 291 5.88 -5.73 -0.88
N GLN A 292 4.87 -6.60 -1.03
CA GLN A 292 4.85 -7.88 -0.31
C GLN A 292 5.98 -8.81 -0.75
N ASN A 293 6.34 -8.81 -2.04
CA ASN A 293 7.48 -9.59 -2.51
C ASN A 293 8.81 -9.02 -1.99
N VAL A 294 8.98 -7.68 -2.04
CA VAL A 294 10.13 -6.98 -1.44
C VAL A 294 10.26 -7.36 0.04
N ARG A 295 9.16 -7.32 0.80
CA ARG A 295 9.12 -7.73 2.21
C ARG A 295 9.51 -9.19 2.42
N LYS A 296 9.05 -10.10 1.55
CA LYS A 296 9.40 -11.52 1.62
C LYS A 296 10.90 -11.72 1.39
N ILE A 297 11.44 -11.11 0.34
CA ILE A 297 12.86 -11.19 -0.01
C ILE A 297 13.70 -10.66 1.15
N ARG A 298 13.46 -9.44 1.61
CA ARG A 298 14.22 -8.83 2.73
C ARG A 298 14.15 -9.63 4.02
N ALA A 299 13.01 -10.24 4.34
CA ALA A 299 12.91 -11.13 5.49
C ALA A 299 13.82 -12.36 5.38
N ALA A 300 13.98 -12.90 4.16
CA ALA A 300 14.79 -14.08 3.90
C ALA A 300 16.29 -13.75 3.75
N THR A 301 16.63 -12.61 3.13
CA THR A 301 18.01 -12.23 2.80
C THR A 301 18.71 -11.41 3.88
N LEU A 302 17.98 -10.52 4.55
CA LEU A 302 18.55 -9.53 5.48
C LEU A 302 18.13 -9.74 6.94
N THR A 303 17.08 -10.53 7.19
CA THR A 303 16.32 -10.70 8.47
C THR A 303 15.26 -9.63 8.72
N LYS A 304 14.36 -9.88 9.69
CA LYS A 304 13.25 -8.97 10.05
C LYS A 304 13.71 -7.82 10.93
N GLU A 305 14.92 -7.90 11.45
CA GLU A 305 15.59 -6.91 12.29
C GLU A 305 16.31 -5.85 11.45
N HIS A 306 16.51 -6.09 10.15
CA HIS A 306 17.21 -5.17 9.27
C HIS A 306 16.40 -3.88 9.00
N PRO A 307 17.02 -2.68 8.98
CA PRO A 307 16.31 -1.42 8.73
C PRO A 307 15.52 -1.41 7.42
N GLU A 308 16.05 -2.01 6.35
CA GLU A 308 15.36 -2.12 5.05
C GLU A 308 14.08 -2.96 5.10
N TYR A 309 14.00 -3.92 6.03
CA TYR A 309 12.74 -4.61 6.32
C TYR A 309 11.73 -3.66 6.96
N GLY A 310 12.18 -2.79 7.87
CA GLY A 310 11.37 -1.70 8.42
C GLY A 310 10.89 -0.72 7.35
N LYS A 311 11.75 -0.35 6.40
CA LYS A 311 11.38 0.59 5.31
C LYS A 311 10.28 0.04 4.40
N VAL A 312 10.34 -1.23 4.00
CA VAL A 312 9.24 -1.82 3.19
C VAL A 312 7.93 -1.95 4.00
N LEU A 313 8.00 -2.08 5.33
CA LEU A 313 6.79 -1.97 6.16
C LEU A 313 6.21 -0.56 6.13
N LEU A 314 7.07 0.47 6.05
CA LEU A 314 6.65 1.86 5.89
C LEU A 314 5.99 2.09 4.52
N ASP A 315 6.54 1.54 3.44
CA ASP A 315 5.93 1.60 2.10
C ASP A 315 4.55 0.93 2.08
N LEU A 316 4.44 -0.23 2.74
CA LEU A 316 3.15 -0.92 2.91
C LEU A 316 2.17 -0.12 3.78
N ALA A 317 2.66 0.67 4.74
CA ALA A 317 1.84 1.55 5.56
C ALA A 317 1.30 2.73 4.73
N LEU A 318 2.14 3.35 3.91
CA LEU A 318 1.74 4.40 2.96
C LEU A 318 0.71 3.87 1.95
N LEU A 319 0.96 2.69 1.37
CA LEU A 319 -0.03 2.03 0.50
C LEU A 319 -1.35 1.77 1.24
N ALA A 320 -1.29 1.30 2.49
CA ALA A 320 -2.50 1.05 3.28
C ALA A 320 -3.28 2.34 3.59
N ARG A 321 -2.59 3.45 3.83
CA ARG A 321 -3.19 4.77 4.01
C ARG A 321 -3.91 5.21 2.75
N ASP A 322 -3.27 5.09 1.59
CA ASP A 322 -3.84 5.51 0.30
C ASP A 322 -5.07 4.68 -0.10
N GLU A 323 -5.13 3.42 0.33
CA GLU A 323 -6.31 2.56 0.18
C GLU A 323 -7.41 2.81 1.23
N GLY A 324 -7.21 3.76 2.15
CA GLY A 324 -8.13 4.04 3.26
C GLY A 324 -8.13 3.00 4.39
N ARG A 325 -7.19 2.04 4.39
CA ARG A 325 -7.06 0.99 5.41
C ARG A 325 -6.22 1.46 6.59
N TYR A 326 -6.70 2.49 7.27
CA TYR A 326 -5.91 3.25 8.22
C TYR A 326 -5.44 2.47 9.46
N VAL A 327 -6.25 1.55 9.98
CA VAL A 327 -5.84 0.65 11.09
C VAL A 327 -4.62 -0.16 10.68
N LYS A 328 -4.65 -0.72 9.46
CA LYS A 328 -3.51 -1.50 8.97
C LYS A 328 -2.29 -0.64 8.70
N ALA A 329 -2.49 0.58 8.21
CA ALA A 329 -1.40 1.55 8.02
C ALA A 329 -0.69 1.85 9.35
N GLN A 330 -1.46 2.09 10.41
CA GLN A 330 -0.94 2.35 11.75
C GLN A 330 -0.16 1.15 12.31
N GLU A 331 -0.70 -0.06 12.23
CA GLU A 331 0.01 -1.29 12.65
C GLU A 331 1.36 -1.45 11.93
N LEU A 332 1.37 -1.29 10.61
CA LEU A 332 2.57 -1.45 9.79
C LEU A 332 3.61 -0.39 10.12
N CYS A 333 3.18 0.86 10.31
CA CYS A 333 4.08 1.95 10.66
C CYS A 333 4.67 1.78 12.08
N GLN A 334 3.89 1.30 13.04
CA GLN A 334 4.39 0.96 14.38
C GLN A 334 5.40 -0.19 14.35
N GLN A 335 5.18 -1.20 13.51
CA GLN A 335 6.15 -2.28 13.30
C GLN A 335 7.43 -1.76 12.65
N ALA A 336 7.32 -0.93 11.61
CA ALA A 336 8.46 -0.28 10.96
C ALA A 336 9.30 0.52 11.97
N THR A 337 8.65 1.35 12.79
CA THR A 337 9.30 2.17 13.82
C THR A 337 10.10 1.30 14.79
N LYS A 338 9.50 0.20 15.30
CA LYS A 338 10.19 -0.71 16.24
C LYS A 338 11.42 -1.38 15.62
N VAL A 339 11.34 -1.80 14.35
CA VAL A 339 12.47 -2.42 13.65
C VAL A 339 13.60 -1.41 13.45
N ILE A 340 13.26 -0.23 12.91
CA ILE A 340 14.22 0.84 12.63
C ILE A 340 14.88 1.33 13.92
N GLU A 341 14.10 1.53 14.99
CA GLU A 341 14.63 2.00 16.28
C GLU A 341 15.61 1.00 16.89
N ARG A 342 15.34 -0.30 16.79
CA ARG A 342 16.26 -1.33 17.29
C ARG A 342 17.56 -1.35 16.51
N ALA A 343 17.49 -1.22 15.18
CA ALA A 343 18.67 -1.30 14.31
C ALA A 343 19.53 -0.01 14.34
N LEU A 344 18.88 1.16 14.29
CA LEU A 344 19.54 2.46 14.11
C LEU A 344 19.57 3.31 15.39
N GLY A 345 18.74 3.01 16.38
CA GLY A 345 18.51 3.84 17.55
C GLY A 345 17.40 4.88 17.37
N LYS A 346 17.05 5.55 18.47
CA LYS A 346 15.98 6.56 18.53
C LYS A 346 16.35 7.90 17.88
N GLU A 347 17.64 8.22 17.81
CA GLU A 347 18.14 9.49 17.28
C GLU A 347 18.63 9.32 15.84
N ASN A 348 17.70 8.98 14.93
CA ASN A 348 18.00 8.73 13.53
C ASN A 348 16.91 9.28 12.61
N VAL A 349 17.29 9.78 11.44
CA VAL A 349 16.39 10.35 10.42
C VAL A 349 15.37 9.35 9.86
N GLU A 350 15.57 8.05 10.03
CA GLU A 350 14.56 7.06 9.65
C GLU A 350 13.41 6.99 10.69
N ILE A 351 13.64 7.44 11.92
CA ILE A 351 12.60 7.56 12.97
C ILE A 351 11.71 8.77 12.71
N SER A 352 12.28 9.92 12.32
CA SER A 352 11.48 11.10 11.93
C SER A 352 10.57 10.78 10.74
N LYS A 353 11.06 10.06 9.71
CA LYS A 353 10.22 9.55 8.60
C LYS A 353 9.07 8.66 9.06
N CYS A 354 9.30 7.81 10.07
CA CYS A 354 8.23 7.01 10.66
C CYS A 354 7.17 7.91 11.31
N TRP A 355 7.58 8.92 12.09
CA TRP A 355 6.66 9.87 12.71
C TRP A 355 5.91 10.74 11.71
N ILE A 356 6.54 11.23 10.64
CA ILE A 356 5.86 11.94 9.55
C ILE A 356 4.82 11.03 8.89
N THR A 357 5.15 9.75 8.68
CA THR A 357 4.18 8.79 8.14
C THR A 357 2.99 8.57 9.08
N GLN A 358 3.24 8.48 10.40
CA GLN A 358 2.17 8.41 11.41
C GLN A 358 1.33 9.69 11.43
N ALA A 359 1.97 10.86 11.34
CA ALA A 359 1.29 12.14 11.26
C ALA A 359 0.37 12.20 10.04
N SER A 360 0.86 11.77 8.89
CA SER A 360 0.06 11.65 7.67
C SER A 360 -1.12 10.70 7.85
N ILE A 361 -0.91 9.50 8.42
CA ILE A 361 -2.00 8.54 8.71
C ILE A 361 -3.05 9.13 9.67
N ALA A 362 -2.63 9.91 10.68
CA ALA A 362 -3.53 10.58 11.61
C ALA A 362 -4.32 11.72 10.93
N ARG A 363 -3.65 12.53 10.09
CA ARG A 363 -4.24 13.60 9.28
C ARG A 363 -5.37 13.07 8.38
N TYR A 364 -5.13 11.98 7.63
CA TYR A 364 -6.14 11.35 6.78
C TYR A 364 -7.33 10.73 7.56
N GLN A 365 -7.17 10.48 8.85
CA GLN A 365 -8.26 10.05 9.75
C GLN A 365 -8.97 11.22 10.45
N GLY A 366 -8.58 12.47 10.15
CA GLY A 366 -9.13 13.67 10.79
C GLY A 366 -8.61 13.91 12.23
N ARG A 367 -7.57 13.20 12.66
CA ARG A 367 -6.93 13.39 13.98
C ARG A 367 -5.80 14.42 13.89
N TYR A 368 -6.17 15.67 13.60
CA TYR A 368 -5.20 16.72 13.27
C TYR A 368 -4.24 17.08 14.40
N SER A 369 -4.70 17.10 15.66
CA SER A 369 -3.82 17.44 16.80
C SER A 369 -2.76 16.36 17.07
N GLU A 370 -3.09 15.08 16.89
CA GLU A 370 -2.10 13.99 16.95
C GLU A 370 -1.10 14.11 15.78
N ALA A 371 -1.59 14.44 14.59
CA ALA A 371 -0.76 14.64 13.42
C ALA A 371 0.23 15.80 13.61
N GLU A 372 -0.23 16.92 14.15
CA GLU A 372 0.60 18.09 14.46
C GLU A 372 1.71 17.72 15.47
N GLU A 373 1.36 17.05 16.57
CA GLU A 373 2.34 16.63 17.59
C GLU A 373 3.43 15.74 16.98
N LEU A 374 3.05 14.76 16.16
CA LEU A 374 3.98 13.86 15.50
C LEU A 374 4.87 14.58 14.48
N ALA A 375 4.31 15.47 13.67
CA ALA A 375 5.05 16.24 12.68
C ALA A 375 6.05 17.20 13.33
N ARG A 376 5.67 17.87 14.43
CA ARG A 376 6.60 18.72 15.21
C ARG A 376 7.74 17.90 15.83
N LYS A 377 7.45 16.70 16.35
CA LYS A 377 8.49 15.79 16.88
C LYS A 377 9.47 15.35 15.80
N ALA A 378 8.98 15.05 14.60
CA ALA A 378 9.83 14.69 13.47
C ALA A 378 10.73 15.85 13.05
N LEU A 379 10.15 17.03 12.82
CA LEU A 379 10.88 18.24 12.47
C LEU A 379 11.98 18.57 13.49
N GLN A 380 11.65 18.52 14.79
CA GLN A 380 12.62 18.80 15.85
C GLN A 380 13.77 17.78 15.87
N LEU A 381 13.48 16.50 15.59
CA LEU A 381 14.53 15.47 15.51
C LEU A 381 15.43 15.71 14.30
N ASP A 382 14.86 16.02 13.14
CA ASP A 382 15.63 16.31 11.93
C ASP A 382 16.44 17.61 12.08
N GLU A 383 15.91 18.66 12.69
CA GLU A 383 16.65 19.90 13.01
C GLU A 383 17.86 19.65 13.91
N LYS A 384 17.78 18.64 14.79
CA LYS A 384 18.91 18.22 15.65
C LYS A 384 19.97 17.43 14.87
N LEU A 385 19.56 16.61 13.89
CA LEU A 385 20.42 15.65 13.20
C LEU A 385 21.02 16.18 11.89
N LEU A 386 20.34 17.12 11.23
CA LEU A 386 20.65 17.61 9.90
C LEU A 386 21.08 19.08 9.94
N THR A 387 21.68 19.55 8.85
CA THR A 387 21.90 20.99 8.70
C THR A 387 20.56 21.69 8.48
N ALA A 388 20.43 22.93 8.96
CA ALA A 388 19.18 23.70 8.89
C ALA A 388 18.68 23.96 7.45
N ASP A 389 19.55 23.78 6.47
CA ASP A 389 19.27 23.92 5.05
C ASP A 389 19.05 22.56 4.36
N HIS A 390 18.90 21.45 5.09
CA HIS A 390 18.69 20.14 4.50
C HIS A 390 17.27 20.01 3.90
N PRO A 391 17.08 19.45 2.68
CA PRO A 391 15.77 19.28 2.05
C PRO A 391 14.73 18.51 2.88
N SER A 392 15.15 17.56 3.73
CA SER A 392 14.23 16.87 4.65
C SER A 392 13.56 17.83 5.65
N ILE A 393 14.25 18.88 6.10
CA ILE A 393 13.64 19.92 6.95
C ILE A 393 12.52 20.62 6.19
N ALA A 394 12.77 20.99 4.93
CA ALA A 394 11.74 21.59 4.08
C ALA A 394 10.54 20.66 3.88
N HIS A 395 10.77 19.36 3.71
CA HIS A 395 9.69 18.37 3.61
C HIS A 395 8.85 18.30 4.89
N ASP A 396 9.49 18.21 6.06
CA ASP A 396 8.82 18.18 7.35
C ASP A 396 8.03 19.49 7.61
N GLU A 397 8.60 20.64 7.24
CA GLU A 397 7.92 21.94 7.31
C GLU A 397 6.67 21.99 6.40
N VAL A 398 6.73 21.42 5.19
CA VAL A 398 5.56 21.32 4.28
C VAL A 398 4.48 20.41 4.87
N GLU A 399 4.84 19.24 5.40
CA GLU A 399 3.87 18.31 5.99
C GLU A 399 3.20 18.93 7.23
N LEU A 400 3.98 19.55 8.11
CA LEU A 400 3.43 20.28 9.27
C LEU A 400 2.54 21.44 8.83
N ALA A 401 2.96 22.23 7.84
CA ALA A 401 2.16 23.32 7.32
C ALA A 401 0.81 22.85 6.78
N ASN A 402 0.80 21.75 6.02
CA ASN A 402 -0.43 21.18 5.49
C ASN A 402 -1.38 20.71 6.60
N ILE A 403 -0.86 20.14 7.69
CA ILE A 403 -1.67 19.79 8.88
C ILE A 403 -2.25 21.05 9.55
N LEU A 404 -1.43 22.09 9.71
CA LEU A 404 -1.85 23.36 10.30
C LEU A 404 -2.91 24.07 9.44
N ALA A 405 -2.79 23.98 8.12
CA ALA A 405 -3.78 24.51 7.18
C ALA A 405 -5.14 23.79 7.32
N ASP A 406 -5.15 22.47 7.50
CA ASP A 406 -6.39 21.71 7.77
C ASP A 406 -7.06 22.16 9.08
N GLU A 407 -6.27 22.53 10.09
CA GLU A 407 -6.74 23.13 11.34
C GLU A 407 -7.03 24.65 11.25
N ARG A 408 -6.90 25.24 10.05
CA ARG A 408 -7.08 26.68 9.77
C ARG A 408 -6.09 27.61 10.48
N LYS A 409 -4.93 27.10 10.90
CA LYS A 409 -3.79 27.87 11.43
C LYS A 409 -2.94 28.42 10.28
N PHE A 410 -3.56 29.25 9.44
CA PHE A 410 -2.98 29.63 8.14
C PHE A 410 -1.69 30.46 8.25
N ASP A 411 -1.57 31.36 9.23
CA ASP A 411 -0.39 32.22 9.37
C ASP A 411 0.86 31.40 9.70
N GLU A 412 0.73 30.38 10.55
CA GLU A 412 1.83 29.48 10.87
C GLU A 412 2.18 28.58 9.68
N SER A 413 1.16 28.04 9.01
CA SER A 413 1.34 27.27 7.77
C SER A 413 2.07 28.08 6.69
N GLU A 414 1.68 29.33 6.46
CA GLU A 414 2.35 30.23 5.51
C GLU A 414 3.81 30.49 5.90
N SER A 415 4.08 30.69 7.19
CA SER A 415 5.45 30.89 7.68
C SER A 415 6.35 29.68 7.39
N LEU A 416 5.87 28.47 7.68
CA LEU A 416 6.60 27.22 7.43
C LEU A 416 6.82 26.98 5.93
N LEU A 417 5.80 27.17 5.10
CA LEU A 417 5.94 26.98 3.65
C LEU A 417 6.94 27.97 3.02
N ASN A 418 7.01 29.21 3.52
CA ASN A 418 8.01 30.17 3.07
C ASN A 418 9.44 29.77 3.48
N LYS A 419 9.62 29.17 4.66
CA LYS A 419 10.93 28.61 5.08
C LYS A 419 11.33 27.42 4.22
N ALA A 420 10.41 26.48 4.01
CA ALA A 420 10.62 25.32 3.15
C ALA A 420 10.98 25.73 1.72
N LEU A 421 10.29 26.74 1.18
CA LEU A 421 10.55 27.28 -0.16
C LEU A 421 11.94 27.88 -0.27
N LYS A 422 12.40 28.58 0.78
CA LYS A 422 13.75 29.16 0.84
C LYS A 422 14.80 28.05 0.83
N ILE A 423 14.66 27.04 1.70
CA ILE A 423 15.57 25.90 1.78
C ILE A 423 15.65 25.19 0.42
N SER A 424 14.49 24.85 -0.17
CA SER A 424 14.41 24.18 -1.48
C SER A 424 15.09 24.98 -2.59
N LYS A 425 14.85 26.31 -2.66
CA LYS A 425 15.51 27.18 -3.66
C LYS A 425 17.03 27.23 -3.49
N GLU A 426 17.51 27.33 -2.26
CA GLU A 426 18.94 27.47 -1.96
C GLU A 426 19.71 26.16 -2.19
N LYS A 427 19.11 25.00 -1.89
CA LYS A 427 19.81 23.70 -2.03
C LYS A 427 19.54 22.94 -3.30
N LEU A 428 18.28 22.85 -3.70
CA LEU A 428 17.89 22.03 -4.84
C LEU A 428 18.01 22.80 -6.15
N GLY A 429 18.04 24.14 -6.08
CA GLY A 429 18.09 25.03 -7.22
C GLY A 429 16.69 25.35 -7.75
N ALA A 430 16.57 26.47 -8.49
CA ALA A 430 15.29 27.05 -8.87
C ALA A 430 14.37 26.16 -9.74
N ASP A 431 14.92 25.13 -10.37
CA ASP A 431 14.22 24.22 -11.27
C ASP A 431 13.88 22.86 -10.60
N HIS A 432 13.94 22.75 -9.26
CA HIS A 432 13.60 21.49 -8.60
C HIS A 432 12.08 21.29 -8.45
N PRO A 433 11.54 20.07 -8.66
CA PRO A 433 10.10 19.81 -8.51
C PRO A 433 9.54 20.08 -7.12
N ASP A 434 10.30 19.87 -6.04
CA ASP A 434 9.85 20.17 -4.67
C ASP A 434 9.49 21.65 -4.46
N ILE A 435 10.08 22.56 -5.25
CA ILE A 435 9.69 23.98 -5.24
C ILE A 435 8.26 24.13 -5.76
N ALA A 436 7.88 23.42 -6.83
CA ALA A 436 6.52 23.45 -7.34
C ALA A 436 5.53 22.92 -6.30
N LEU A 437 5.85 21.82 -5.60
CA LEU A 437 5.03 21.27 -4.53
C LEU A 437 4.84 22.26 -3.36
N THR A 438 5.92 22.94 -2.95
CA THR A 438 5.87 23.91 -1.86
C THR A 438 5.06 25.15 -2.25
N VAL A 439 5.24 25.65 -3.49
CA VAL A 439 4.45 26.78 -4.01
C VAL A 439 2.98 26.40 -4.15
N HIS A 440 2.68 25.18 -4.59
CA HIS A 440 1.31 24.65 -4.65
C HIS A 440 0.66 24.64 -3.26
N SER A 441 1.36 24.09 -2.25
CA SER A 441 0.85 24.04 -0.88
C SER A 441 0.59 25.45 -0.33
N LEU A 442 1.44 26.42 -0.68
CA LEU A 442 1.25 27.81 -0.30
C LEU A 442 0.06 28.46 -1.03
N ALA A 443 -0.17 28.09 -2.29
CA ALA A 443 -1.34 28.50 -3.05
C ALA A 443 -2.64 27.93 -2.45
N ASP A 444 -2.64 26.67 -1.98
CA ASP A 444 -3.76 26.05 -1.28
C ASP A 444 -4.13 26.80 0.00
N VAL A 445 -3.14 27.25 0.77
CA VAL A 445 -3.36 28.09 1.96
C VAL A 445 -4.10 29.37 1.58
N TYR A 446 -3.64 30.09 0.54
CA TYR A 446 -4.34 31.30 0.08
C TYR A 446 -5.71 31.01 -0.51
N PHE A 447 -5.88 29.86 -1.18
CA PHE A 447 -7.18 29.42 -1.68
C PHE A 447 -8.17 29.17 -0.54
N ALA A 448 -7.74 28.48 0.52
CA ALA A 448 -8.54 28.24 1.73
C ALA A 448 -8.91 29.54 2.46
N GLN A 449 -8.02 30.53 2.44
CA GLN A 449 -8.29 31.91 2.91
C GLN A 449 -9.20 32.72 1.97
N LYS A 450 -9.59 32.16 0.81
CA LYS A 450 -10.35 32.84 -0.27
C LYS A 450 -9.61 34.00 -0.92
N ASN A 451 -8.29 34.05 -0.80
CA ASN A 451 -7.44 34.97 -1.56
C ASN A 451 -7.15 34.39 -2.95
N TYR A 452 -8.20 34.29 -3.76
CA TYR A 452 -8.14 33.60 -5.06
C TYR A 452 -7.16 34.23 -6.05
N ALA A 453 -6.96 35.55 -6.01
CA ALA A 453 -6.02 36.23 -6.90
C ALA A 453 -4.57 35.79 -6.62
N LYS A 454 -4.16 35.73 -5.35
CA LYS A 454 -2.82 35.29 -4.96
C LYS A 454 -2.63 33.79 -5.22
N ALA A 455 -3.64 32.98 -4.88
CA ALA A 455 -3.64 31.55 -5.17
C ALA A 455 -3.49 31.27 -6.67
N GLU A 456 -4.19 32.00 -7.54
CA GLU A 456 -4.05 31.86 -9.01
C GLU A 456 -2.62 32.13 -9.49
N THR A 457 -2.01 33.23 -9.06
CA THR A 457 -0.62 33.53 -9.43
C THR A 457 0.31 32.37 -9.04
N MET A 458 0.18 31.88 -7.81
CA MET A 458 1.05 30.82 -7.30
C MET A 458 0.79 29.47 -7.94
N PHE A 459 -0.46 29.09 -8.21
CA PHE A 459 -0.75 27.87 -8.97
C PHE A 459 -0.21 27.94 -10.40
N ARG A 460 -0.23 29.10 -11.05
CA ARG A 460 0.41 29.27 -12.37
C ARG A 460 1.93 29.11 -12.30
N ASP A 461 2.57 29.67 -11.27
CA ASP A 461 4.01 29.53 -11.06
C ASP A 461 4.41 28.07 -10.79
N ALA A 462 3.68 27.39 -9.91
CA ALA A 462 3.87 25.96 -9.62
C ALA A 462 3.70 25.12 -10.90
N LEU A 463 2.60 25.35 -11.63
CA LEU A 463 2.31 24.65 -12.88
C LEU A 463 3.41 24.85 -13.93
N ALA A 464 3.87 26.08 -14.13
CA ALA A 464 4.91 26.38 -15.11
C ALA A 464 6.23 25.67 -14.76
N LEU A 465 6.57 25.62 -13.47
CA LEU A 465 7.75 24.92 -12.98
C LEU A 465 7.62 23.41 -13.12
N ALA A 466 6.49 22.82 -12.71
CA ALA A 466 6.22 21.38 -12.85
C ALA A 466 6.23 20.94 -14.32
N GLN A 467 5.60 21.71 -15.23
CA GLN A 467 5.64 21.44 -16.67
C GLN A 467 7.06 21.45 -17.24
N LYS A 468 7.88 22.44 -16.85
CA LYS A 468 9.27 22.55 -17.30
C LYS A 468 10.12 21.36 -16.85
N THR A 469 9.89 20.87 -15.64
CA THR A 469 10.80 19.95 -14.93
C THR A 469 10.34 18.50 -15.04
N LEU A 470 9.08 18.25 -14.66
CA LEU A 470 8.43 16.94 -14.63
C LEU A 470 7.68 16.62 -15.94
N GLY A 471 7.40 17.62 -16.78
CA GLY A 471 6.62 17.45 -18.01
C GLY A 471 5.11 17.47 -17.78
N SER A 472 4.36 17.62 -18.87
CA SER A 472 2.90 17.83 -18.84
C SER A 472 2.08 16.62 -18.39
N ASP A 473 2.62 15.42 -18.56
CA ASP A 473 1.93 14.16 -18.23
C ASP A 473 2.24 13.67 -16.79
N ASN A 474 2.97 14.45 -15.98
CA ASN A 474 3.25 14.07 -14.59
C ASN A 474 2.03 14.38 -13.69
N VAL A 475 1.72 13.49 -12.73
CA VAL A 475 0.59 13.64 -11.80
C VAL A 475 0.64 14.98 -11.04
N GLN A 476 1.81 15.44 -10.59
CA GLN A 476 1.94 16.73 -9.91
C GLN A 476 1.55 17.88 -10.83
N THR A 477 2.05 17.87 -12.08
CA THR A 477 1.70 18.88 -13.08
C THR A 477 0.19 18.94 -13.31
N ILE A 478 -0.47 17.78 -13.35
CA ILE A 478 -1.92 17.68 -13.54
C ILE A 478 -2.67 18.19 -12.30
N ASN A 479 -2.17 17.91 -11.10
CA ASN A 479 -2.73 18.45 -9.85
C ASN A 479 -2.61 19.97 -9.77
N ASP A 480 -1.50 20.55 -10.23
CA ASP A 480 -1.34 22.01 -10.35
C ASP A 480 -2.36 22.59 -11.35
N GLN A 481 -2.60 21.92 -12.49
CA GLN A 481 -3.64 22.32 -13.44
C GLN A 481 -5.04 22.26 -12.83
N ARG A 482 -5.34 21.20 -12.06
CA ARG A 482 -6.64 21.02 -11.39
C ARG A 482 -6.90 22.12 -10.38
N SER A 483 -5.91 22.45 -9.56
CA SER A 483 -6.03 23.51 -8.55
C SER A 483 -6.13 24.90 -9.19
N LEU A 484 -5.42 25.13 -10.30
CA LEU A 484 -5.59 26.33 -11.12
C LEU A 484 -6.99 26.39 -11.74
N CYS A 485 -7.54 25.27 -12.21
CA CYS A 485 -8.91 25.22 -12.71
C CYS A 485 -9.92 25.59 -11.62
N ASP A 486 -9.76 25.05 -10.40
CA ASP A 486 -10.64 25.32 -9.27
C ASP A 486 -10.62 26.80 -8.85
N VAL A 487 -9.45 27.44 -8.83
CA VAL A 487 -9.35 28.88 -8.50
C VAL A 487 -9.97 29.75 -9.59
N LEU A 488 -9.81 29.39 -10.87
CA LEU A 488 -10.46 30.09 -11.98
C LEU A 488 -11.99 29.96 -11.91
N VAL A 489 -12.49 28.76 -11.55
CA VAL A 489 -13.92 28.52 -11.30
C VAL A 489 -14.44 29.35 -10.14
N ALA A 490 -13.70 29.41 -9.03
CA ALA A 490 -14.06 30.24 -7.87
C ALA A 490 -14.13 31.73 -8.23
N GLN A 491 -13.25 32.19 -9.12
CA GLN A 491 -13.26 33.55 -9.68
C GLN A 491 -14.28 33.76 -10.83
N LYS A 492 -15.03 32.72 -11.22
CA LYS A 492 -15.97 32.72 -12.36
C LYS A 492 -15.32 32.96 -13.73
N LYS A 493 -14.02 32.72 -13.86
CA LYS A 493 -13.25 32.77 -15.12
C LYS A 493 -13.40 31.46 -15.90
N TYR A 494 -14.64 31.13 -16.26
CA TYR A 494 -14.97 29.81 -16.82
C TYR A 494 -14.33 29.53 -18.19
N ASP A 495 -14.16 30.57 -19.01
CA ASP A 495 -13.54 30.46 -20.34
C ASP A 495 -12.06 30.06 -20.26
N GLU A 496 -11.35 30.48 -19.20
CA GLU A 496 -9.97 30.06 -18.93
C GLU A 496 -9.89 28.68 -18.29
N ALA A 497 -10.87 28.31 -17.46
CA ALA A 497 -10.92 27.00 -16.79
C ALA A 497 -11.25 25.84 -17.76
N GLU A 498 -12.04 26.09 -18.80
CA GLU A 498 -12.49 25.06 -19.75
C GLU A 498 -11.35 24.34 -20.47
N PRO A 499 -10.37 25.02 -21.11
CA PRO A 499 -9.25 24.35 -21.76
C PRO A 499 -8.38 23.55 -20.76
N LEU A 500 -8.22 24.03 -19.52
CA LEU A 500 -7.49 23.30 -18.47
C LEU A 500 -8.22 22.01 -18.09
N SER A 501 -9.52 22.10 -17.81
CA SER A 501 -10.34 20.94 -17.45
C SER A 501 -10.36 19.86 -18.54
N LYS A 502 -10.39 20.26 -19.82
CA LYS A 502 -10.23 19.32 -20.96
C LYS A 502 -8.84 18.68 -21.02
N SER A 503 -7.79 19.48 -20.78
CA SER A 503 -6.40 18.99 -20.75
C SER A 503 -6.20 17.96 -19.64
N ILE A 504 -6.71 18.23 -18.43
CA ILE A 504 -6.66 17.33 -17.27
C ILE A 504 -7.32 16.00 -17.60
N LEU A 505 -8.57 16.02 -18.08
CA LEU A 505 -9.29 14.82 -18.47
C LEU A 505 -8.51 14.00 -19.52
N SER A 506 -7.96 14.65 -20.54
CA SER A 506 -7.18 13.95 -21.57
C SER A 506 -5.88 13.35 -21.02
N ALA A 507 -5.23 14.01 -20.06
CA ALA A 507 -4.02 13.52 -19.44
C ALA A 507 -4.32 12.30 -18.54
N ASP A 508 -5.35 12.38 -17.70
CA ASP A 508 -5.73 11.30 -16.78
C ASP A 508 -6.31 10.08 -17.52
N GLU A 509 -7.00 10.28 -18.66
CA GLU A 509 -7.37 9.19 -19.57
C GLU A 509 -6.14 8.42 -20.10
N LYS A 510 -5.05 9.13 -20.39
CA LYS A 510 -3.80 8.54 -20.90
C LYS A 510 -3.04 7.81 -19.80
N LEU A 511 -3.01 8.38 -18.60
CA LEU A 511 -2.30 7.85 -17.43
C LEU A 511 -3.02 6.64 -16.83
N PHE A 512 -4.22 6.85 -16.31
CA PHE A 512 -4.94 5.84 -15.52
C PHE A 512 -5.89 4.99 -16.38
N GLY A 513 -6.11 5.41 -17.63
CA GLY A 513 -7.06 4.78 -18.53
C GLY A 513 -8.47 5.35 -18.39
N LYS A 514 -9.22 5.28 -19.49
CA LYS A 514 -10.57 5.88 -19.65
C LYS A 514 -11.64 5.37 -18.69
N LYS A 515 -11.35 4.33 -17.91
CA LYS A 515 -12.29 3.72 -16.94
C LYS A 515 -11.79 3.83 -15.50
N SER A 516 -10.82 4.70 -15.24
CA SER A 516 -10.31 4.91 -13.89
C SER A 516 -11.24 5.78 -13.05
N PRO A 517 -11.18 5.68 -11.70
CA PRO A 517 -11.93 6.58 -10.82
C PRO A 517 -11.56 8.05 -11.02
N GLN A 518 -10.28 8.33 -11.30
CA GLN A 518 -9.79 9.69 -11.51
C GLN A 518 -10.46 10.36 -12.72
N VAL A 519 -10.52 9.64 -13.86
CA VAL A 519 -11.20 10.12 -15.08
C VAL A 519 -12.69 10.39 -14.84
N ALA A 520 -13.36 9.60 -14.01
CA ALA A 520 -14.75 9.87 -13.64
C ALA A 520 -14.91 11.20 -12.90
N GLY A 521 -14.00 11.53 -11.98
CA GLY A 521 -13.98 12.81 -11.27
C GLY A 521 -13.69 14.00 -12.19
N ASP A 522 -12.79 13.83 -13.16
CA ASP A 522 -12.48 14.89 -14.13
C ASP A 522 -13.65 15.18 -15.07
N LEU A 523 -14.35 14.14 -15.53
CA LEU A 523 -15.57 14.26 -16.32
C LEU A 523 -16.67 15.02 -15.56
N GLU A 524 -16.83 14.74 -14.26
CA GLU A 524 -17.81 15.42 -13.41
C GLU A 524 -17.44 16.90 -13.18
N SER A 525 -16.14 17.18 -13.00
CA SER A 525 -15.61 18.53 -12.84
C SER A 525 -15.83 19.37 -14.09
N LEU A 526 -15.53 18.82 -15.28
CA LEU A 526 -15.78 19.47 -16.57
C LEU A 526 -17.27 19.69 -16.82
N ALA A 527 -18.12 18.72 -16.47
CA ALA A 527 -19.56 18.87 -16.57
C ALA A 527 -20.11 19.97 -15.65
N THR A 528 -19.59 20.06 -14.42
CA THR A 528 -19.94 21.11 -13.46
C THR A 528 -19.56 22.48 -13.99
N LEU A 529 -18.38 22.60 -14.61
CA LEU A 529 -17.95 23.82 -15.30
C LEU A 529 -18.91 24.19 -16.43
N TYR A 530 -19.30 23.25 -17.30
CA TYR A 530 -20.28 23.51 -18.36
C TYR A 530 -21.65 23.92 -17.84
N ARG A 531 -22.14 23.33 -16.74
CA ARG A 531 -23.37 23.77 -16.08
C ARG A 531 -23.27 25.22 -15.60
N LYS A 532 -22.13 25.63 -15.02
CA LYS A 532 -21.88 27.03 -14.62
C LYS A 532 -21.85 28.00 -15.80
N GLN A 533 -21.53 27.52 -17.00
CA GLN A 533 -21.59 28.27 -18.26
C GLN A 533 -22.95 28.16 -18.98
N ASN A 534 -23.95 27.48 -18.40
CA ASN A 534 -25.24 27.16 -19.01
C ASN A 534 -25.17 26.27 -20.28
N LYS A 535 -24.06 25.55 -20.48
CA LYS A 535 -23.84 24.60 -21.59
C LYS A 535 -24.28 23.17 -21.19
N ASN A 536 -25.55 23.01 -20.82
CA ASN A 536 -26.07 21.75 -20.26
C ASN A 536 -26.04 20.57 -21.24
N ASP A 537 -26.14 20.88 -22.53
CA ASP A 537 -26.02 19.95 -23.66
C ASP A 537 -24.64 19.28 -23.72
N LEU A 538 -23.58 20.00 -23.34
CA LEU A 538 -22.22 19.45 -23.23
C LEU A 538 -21.96 18.74 -21.89
N ALA A 539 -22.65 19.13 -20.83
CA ALA A 539 -22.46 18.56 -19.49
C ALA A 539 -23.06 17.16 -19.34
N GLU A 540 -24.28 16.92 -19.86
CA GLU A 540 -25.00 15.66 -19.62
C GLU A 540 -24.30 14.42 -20.19
N PRO A 541 -23.69 14.45 -21.40
CA PRO A 541 -22.92 13.32 -21.91
C PRO A 541 -21.72 12.97 -21.02
N LEU A 542 -21.03 13.97 -20.46
CA LEU A 542 -19.87 13.76 -19.59
C LEU A 542 -20.27 13.15 -18.25
N LEU A 543 -21.38 13.63 -17.66
CA LEU A 543 -21.93 13.02 -16.43
C LEU A 543 -22.39 11.59 -16.67
N LYS A 544 -22.98 11.30 -17.83
CA LYS A 544 -23.34 9.93 -18.21
C LYS A 544 -22.09 9.05 -18.27
N GLN A 545 -21.04 9.49 -18.95
CA GLN A 545 -19.77 8.76 -19.04
C GLN A 545 -19.12 8.57 -17.66
N SER A 546 -19.07 9.60 -16.82
CA SER A 546 -18.56 9.52 -15.45
C SER A 546 -19.32 8.47 -14.61
N ARG A 547 -20.66 8.48 -14.69
CA ARG A 547 -21.51 7.48 -14.03
C ARG A 547 -21.27 6.07 -14.56
N GLU A 548 -21.09 5.89 -15.87
CA GLU A 548 -20.78 4.59 -16.47
C GLU A 548 -19.43 4.04 -16.00
N ILE A 549 -18.41 4.89 -15.90
CA ILE A 549 -17.09 4.51 -15.35
C ILE A 549 -17.22 4.16 -13.86
N THR A 550 -17.86 5.03 -13.09
CA THR A 550 -18.07 4.83 -11.65
C THR A 550 -18.88 3.56 -11.38
N ALA A 551 -19.84 3.22 -12.24
CA ALA A 551 -20.64 1.98 -12.17
C ALA A 551 -19.89 0.71 -12.60
N ALA A 552 -18.69 0.83 -13.18
CA ALA A 552 -17.89 -0.30 -13.65
C ALA A 552 -16.70 -0.62 -12.72
N LEU A 553 -16.37 0.26 -11.77
CA LEU A 553 -15.26 0.08 -10.83
C LEU A 553 -15.59 -0.96 -9.73
N PRO A 554 -14.59 -1.61 -9.10
CA PRO A 554 -14.81 -2.43 -7.90
C PRO A 554 -15.37 -1.56 -6.77
N GLY A 555 -16.52 -1.91 -6.19
CA GLY A 555 -17.29 -1.02 -5.30
C GLY A 555 -18.15 0.02 -6.02
N GLY A 556 -17.98 0.13 -7.34
CA GLY A 556 -18.77 0.89 -8.31
C GLY A 556 -20.16 0.30 -8.57
N SER A 557 -20.91 0.11 -7.50
CA SER A 557 -22.33 0.42 -7.46
C SER A 557 -22.59 0.97 -6.05
N ALA A 558 -21.97 2.13 -5.83
CA ALA A 558 -22.04 3.02 -4.69
C ALA A 558 -21.57 4.40 -5.18
N VAL A 559 -22.30 5.51 -5.21
CA VAL A 559 -23.60 5.92 -4.69
C VAL A 559 -24.06 7.12 -5.55
N GLN A 560 -25.37 7.22 -5.78
CA GLN A 560 -26.17 8.43 -6.09
C GLN A 560 -25.73 9.41 -7.20
N SER A 561 -26.61 9.54 -8.18
CA SER A 561 -26.86 10.85 -8.81
C SER A 561 -27.45 11.81 -7.79
N TYR A 562 -26.70 12.84 -7.37
CA TYR A 562 -27.29 14.05 -6.83
C TYR A 562 -27.75 14.94 -7.99
N THR A 563 -28.96 14.68 -8.48
CA THR A 563 -29.78 15.78 -9.00
C THR A 563 -30.37 16.49 -7.79
N SER A 564 -30.16 17.81 -7.72
CA SER A 564 -31.03 18.67 -6.93
C SER A 564 -32.46 18.49 -7.43
N ALA A 565 -33.23 17.64 -6.75
CA ALA A 565 -34.66 17.55 -6.98
C ALA A 565 -35.35 18.54 -6.05
N THR A 566 -35.59 19.75 -6.57
CA THR A 566 -36.89 20.34 -6.25
C THR A 566 -37.90 19.64 -7.17
N LEU A 567 -38.74 18.81 -6.54
CA LEU A 567 -40.05 18.31 -7.01
C LEU A 567 -40.10 17.39 -8.25
N SER A 568 -40.45 16.12 -8.02
CA SER A 568 -41.72 15.52 -8.50
C SER A 568 -41.76 14.03 -8.13
N GLY A 569 -42.74 13.63 -7.31
CA GLY A 569 -42.81 12.27 -6.77
C GLY A 569 -43.02 11.21 -7.84
N THR A 570 -42.33 10.06 -7.74
CA THR A 570 -42.67 8.89 -8.57
C THR A 570 -42.35 7.51 -7.94
N SER A 571 -43.34 6.63 -8.10
CA SER A 571 -43.36 5.15 -8.17
C SER A 571 -43.23 4.28 -6.90
N ASN A 572 -42.24 4.44 -6.02
CA ASN A 572 -42.00 3.46 -4.94
C ASN A 572 -42.66 3.79 -3.58
N ASP A 573 -43.31 4.94 -3.45
CA ASP A 573 -44.18 5.30 -2.30
C ASP A 573 -45.66 4.97 -2.55
N LYS A 574 -45.98 4.25 -3.65
CA LYS A 574 -47.32 3.67 -3.85
C LYS A 574 -47.67 2.75 -2.69
N SER A 575 -48.96 2.68 -2.32
CA SER A 575 -49.41 1.76 -1.27
C SER A 575 -48.97 0.31 -1.56
N VAL A 576 -48.44 -0.37 -0.53
CA VAL A 576 -48.08 -1.79 -0.62
C VAL A 576 -49.35 -2.61 -0.86
N SER A 577 -49.36 -3.38 -1.95
CA SER A 577 -50.54 -4.15 -2.39
C SER A 577 -50.68 -5.51 -1.72
N ASP A 578 -49.55 -6.11 -1.34
CA ASP A 578 -49.47 -7.36 -0.58
C ASP A 578 -48.07 -7.54 0.03
N LYS A 579 -47.89 -8.54 0.88
CA LYS A 579 -46.61 -8.83 1.55
C LYS A 579 -46.27 -10.32 1.52
N TRP A 580 -45.08 -10.66 1.03
CA TRP A 580 -44.60 -12.03 0.85
C TRP A 580 -43.28 -12.24 1.57
N ALA A 581 -43.02 -13.43 2.10
CA ALA A 581 -41.72 -13.74 2.66
C ALA A 581 -41.25 -15.19 2.50
N LEU A 582 -39.96 -15.38 2.23
CA LEU A 582 -39.29 -16.68 2.24
C LEU A 582 -38.21 -16.70 3.32
N LEU A 583 -38.34 -17.62 4.26
CA LEU A 583 -37.47 -17.73 5.43
C LEU A 583 -36.74 -19.06 5.37
N ILE A 584 -35.42 -19.02 5.43
CA ILE A 584 -34.54 -20.18 5.28
C ILE A 584 -33.68 -20.28 6.54
N GLY A 585 -33.76 -21.40 7.24
CA GLY A 585 -33.01 -21.63 8.48
C GLY A 585 -32.46 -23.06 8.55
N ILE A 586 -31.15 -23.23 8.54
CA ILE A 586 -30.53 -24.57 8.44
C ILE A 586 -29.65 -24.79 9.66
N SER A 587 -30.16 -25.59 10.59
CA SER A 587 -29.45 -26.03 11.79
C SER A 587 -28.78 -27.39 11.57
N ASN A 588 -29.51 -28.30 10.90
CA ASN A 588 -29.08 -29.68 10.65
C ASN A 588 -28.76 -29.87 9.17
N PHE A 589 -27.50 -30.10 8.87
CA PHE A 589 -27.00 -30.33 7.51
C PHE A 589 -26.87 -31.82 7.23
N LYS A 590 -26.88 -32.21 5.96
CA LYS A 590 -26.67 -33.60 5.55
C LYS A 590 -25.27 -34.10 5.93
N ASP A 591 -24.29 -33.21 5.87
CA ASP A 591 -22.99 -33.43 6.51
C ASP A 591 -23.09 -33.06 7.99
N SER A 592 -23.16 -34.07 8.86
CA SER A 592 -23.33 -33.89 10.31
C SER A 592 -22.13 -33.25 11.01
N THR A 593 -21.05 -32.94 10.29
CA THR A 593 -19.91 -32.16 10.81
C THR A 593 -20.13 -30.64 10.70
N ILE A 594 -21.19 -30.22 10.00
CA ILE A 594 -21.63 -28.83 9.87
C ILE A 594 -22.94 -28.74 10.65
N ASN A 595 -22.99 -28.01 11.75
CA ASN A 595 -24.24 -27.79 12.49
C ASN A 595 -24.30 -26.38 13.07
N LEU A 596 -25.50 -25.81 13.09
CA LEU A 596 -25.81 -24.56 13.79
C LEU A 596 -26.85 -24.81 14.86
N LYS A 597 -26.64 -24.22 16.04
CA LYS A 597 -27.50 -24.48 17.20
C LYS A 597 -28.90 -23.92 17.01
N TYR A 598 -29.05 -22.76 16.37
CA TYR A 598 -30.31 -22.02 16.36
C TYR A 598 -30.79 -21.51 15.01
N ALA A 599 -30.08 -21.73 13.90
CA ALA A 599 -30.47 -21.18 12.60
C ALA A 599 -31.90 -21.54 12.13
N ALA A 600 -32.36 -22.78 12.32
CA ALA A 600 -33.75 -23.17 12.02
C ALA A 600 -34.75 -22.47 12.94
N LYS A 601 -34.38 -22.27 14.22
CA LYS A 601 -35.18 -21.52 15.19
C LYS A 601 -35.22 -20.02 14.88
N ASP A 602 -34.10 -19.42 14.50
CA ASP A 602 -34.00 -18.01 14.08
C ASP A 602 -34.97 -17.72 12.93
N ALA A 603 -34.98 -18.56 11.90
CA ALA A 603 -35.94 -18.44 10.79
C ALA A 603 -37.39 -18.65 11.25
N THR A 604 -37.64 -19.57 12.17
CA THR A 604 -38.99 -19.81 12.72
C THR A 604 -39.49 -18.62 13.54
N ASP A 605 -38.64 -18.03 14.37
CA ASP A 605 -38.99 -16.88 15.20
C ASP A 605 -39.22 -15.63 14.34
N PHE A 606 -38.39 -15.42 13.31
CA PHE A 606 -38.59 -14.33 12.36
C PHE A 606 -39.90 -14.50 11.57
N LYS A 607 -40.29 -15.74 11.23
CA LYS A 607 -41.62 -16.04 10.63
C LYS A 607 -42.74 -15.59 11.53
N ASN A 608 -42.68 -16.01 12.78
CA ASN A 608 -43.72 -15.74 13.77
C ASN A 608 -43.83 -14.24 14.03
N PHE A 609 -42.69 -13.53 14.04
CA PHE A 609 -42.64 -12.08 14.11
C PHE A 609 -43.32 -11.41 12.90
N LEU A 610 -42.99 -11.80 11.67
CA LEU A 610 -43.58 -11.22 10.46
C LEU A 610 -45.10 -11.42 10.39
N VAL A 611 -45.59 -12.61 10.72
CA VAL A 611 -47.03 -12.94 10.70
C VAL A 611 -47.76 -12.27 11.87
N GLY A 612 -47.22 -12.37 13.08
CA GLY A 612 -47.91 -11.94 14.30
C GLY A 612 -47.85 -10.45 14.56
N GLN A 613 -46.76 -9.78 14.17
CA GLN A 613 -46.46 -8.40 14.58
C GLN A 613 -46.37 -7.44 13.38
N GLU A 614 -45.84 -7.93 12.26
CA GLU A 614 -45.70 -7.12 11.02
C GLU A 614 -46.88 -7.28 10.05
N ASN A 615 -47.90 -8.08 10.35
CA ASN A 615 -49.11 -8.29 9.53
C ASN A 615 -48.86 -8.90 8.13
N PHE A 616 -47.96 -9.89 8.02
CA PHE A 616 -47.87 -10.73 6.82
C PHE A 616 -48.94 -11.83 6.87
N ALA A 617 -49.60 -12.12 5.74
CA ALA A 617 -50.54 -13.23 5.67
C ALA A 617 -49.79 -14.57 5.79
N SER A 618 -50.31 -15.50 6.60
CA SER A 618 -49.59 -16.74 6.93
C SER A 618 -49.32 -17.65 5.72
N ASP A 619 -50.17 -17.59 4.71
CA ASP A 619 -50.03 -18.32 3.43
C ASP A 619 -49.08 -17.63 2.44
N HIS A 620 -48.77 -16.35 2.66
CA HIS A 620 -47.77 -15.58 1.90
C HIS A 620 -46.36 -15.66 2.51
N VAL A 621 -46.17 -16.42 3.60
CA VAL A 621 -44.88 -16.65 4.25
C VAL A 621 -44.51 -18.14 4.20
N LYS A 622 -43.40 -18.48 3.54
CA LYS A 622 -42.84 -19.85 3.50
C LYS A 622 -41.61 -19.98 4.36
N LEU A 623 -41.46 -21.14 4.97
CA LEU A 623 -40.33 -21.51 5.83
C LEU A 623 -39.70 -22.78 5.27
N LEU A 624 -38.40 -22.73 4.96
CA LEU A 624 -37.57 -23.89 4.63
C LEU A 624 -36.58 -24.10 5.77
N THR A 625 -36.64 -25.27 6.40
CA THR A 625 -35.72 -25.65 7.48
C THR A 625 -35.10 -27.00 7.23
N ASP A 626 -33.82 -27.13 7.61
CA ASP A 626 -33.05 -28.37 7.59
C ASP A 626 -33.23 -29.16 6.28
N ALA A 627 -33.70 -30.41 6.34
CA ALA A 627 -33.90 -31.28 5.19
C ALA A 627 -34.75 -30.69 4.05
N ASN A 628 -35.59 -29.69 4.34
CA ASN A 628 -36.43 -29.01 3.35
C ASN A 628 -35.74 -27.80 2.70
N ALA A 629 -34.53 -27.42 3.16
CA ALA A 629 -33.75 -26.30 2.66
C ALA A 629 -32.58 -26.78 1.79
N THR A 630 -32.87 -27.63 0.81
CA THR A 630 -31.89 -28.06 -0.22
C THR A 630 -31.62 -26.92 -1.20
N LYS A 631 -30.49 -26.97 -1.90
CA LYS A 631 -30.14 -26.00 -2.95
C LYS A 631 -31.25 -25.87 -4.00
N GLU A 632 -31.83 -26.99 -4.42
CA GLU A 632 -32.92 -27.03 -5.40
C GLU A 632 -34.20 -26.37 -4.88
N GLU A 633 -34.63 -26.70 -3.66
CA GLU A 633 -35.84 -26.11 -3.08
C GLU A 633 -35.68 -24.60 -2.86
N ILE A 634 -34.52 -24.16 -2.39
CA ILE A 634 -34.22 -22.72 -2.21
C ILE A 634 -34.31 -21.98 -3.55
N ILE A 635 -33.67 -22.49 -4.60
CA ILE A 635 -33.73 -21.90 -5.95
C ILE A 635 -35.17 -21.89 -6.47
N SER A 636 -35.90 -22.98 -6.29
CA SER A 636 -37.30 -23.11 -6.73
C SER A 636 -38.22 -22.09 -6.05
N LYS A 637 -38.12 -21.91 -4.72
CA LYS A 637 -38.97 -20.93 -4.02
C LYS A 637 -38.63 -19.48 -4.36
N LEU A 638 -37.38 -19.17 -4.65
CA LEU A 638 -36.94 -17.82 -5.04
C LEU A 638 -37.25 -17.48 -6.50
N GLY A 639 -37.08 -18.47 -7.39
CA GLY A 639 -37.25 -18.33 -8.83
C GLY A 639 -38.69 -18.53 -9.29
N ASP A 640 -38.84 -19.30 -10.36
CA ASP A 640 -40.10 -19.55 -11.06
C ASP A 640 -41.07 -20.49 -10.31
N GLY A 641 -40.67 -21.09 -9.19
CA GLY A 641 -41.51 -22.03 -8.44
C GLY A 641 -42.54 -21.35 -7.54
N TRP A 642 -42.18 -20.23 -6.87
CA TRP A 642 -43.09 -19.57 -5.93
C TRP A 642 -43.02 -18.04 -5.95
N LEU A 643 -41.97 -17.40 -5.42
CA LEU A 643 -41.91 -15.93 -5.32
C LEU A 643 -42.00 -15.25 -6.68
N GLY A 644 -41.30 -15.75 -7.71
CA GLY A 644 -41.38 -15.18 -9.04
C GLY A 644 -42.74 -15.32 -9.73
N LYS A 645 -43.55 -16.30 -9.31
CA LYS A 645 -44.94 -16.47 -9.79
C LYS A 645 -45.95 -15.57 -9.08
N HIS A 646 -45.74 -15.27 -7.79
CA HIS A 646 -46.77 -14.67 -6.94
C HIS A 646 -46.51 -13.21 -6.58
N ALA A 647 -45.26 -12.81 -6.33
CA ALA A 647 -44.93 -11.46 -5.94
C ALA A 647 -45.06 -10.50 -7.14
N LYS A 648 -45.79 -9.41 -6.94
CA LYS A 648 -46.06 -8.39 -7.97
C LYS A 648 -45.31 -7.09 -7.69
N GLU A 649 -45.30 -6.22 -8.69
CA GLU A 649 -44.55 -4.96 -8.71
C GLU A 649 -44.70 -4.10 -7.44
N ASN A 650 -45.91 -4.00 -6.88
CA ASN A 650 -46.22 -3.17 -5.71
C ASN A 650 -46.25 -3.93 -4.37
N ASP A 651 -45.89 -5.22 -4.34
CA ASP A 651 -45.85 -6.01 -3.12
C ASP A 651 -44.54 -5.75 -2.35
N LEU A 652 -44.52 -5.98 -1.04
CA LEU A 652 -43.28 -6.05 -0.24
C LEU A 652 -42.85 -7.50 -0.11
N VAL A 653 -41.60 -7.81 -0.47
CA VAL A 653 -41.02 -9.16 -0.37
C VAL A 653 -39.90 -9.16 0.67
N VAL A 654 -39.89 -10.14 1.57
CA VAL A 654 -38.79 -10.34 2.54
C VAL A 654 -38.15 -11.71 2.32
N VAL A 655 -36.86 -11.76 2.08
CA VAL A 655 -36.09 -13.01 2.02
C VAL A 655 -35.14 -13.04 3.20
N TYR A 656 -35.31 -13.98 4.12
CA TYR A 656 -34.46 -14.12 5.30
C TYR A 656 -33.70 -15.45 5.23
N VAL A 657 -32.40 -15.42 5.52
CA VAL A 657 -31.53 -16.60 5.49
C VAL A 657 -30.67 -16.67 6.75
N SER A 658 -30.71 -17.81 7.43
CA SER A 658 -29.85 -18.16 8.58
C SER A 658 -29.20 -19.52 8.33
N SER A 659 -27.88 -19.52 8.14
CA SER A 659 -27.08 -20.72 7.78
C SER A 659 -25.57 -20.44 7.92
N HIS A 660 -24.71 -21.41 7.61
CA HIS A 660 -23.27 -21.15 7.38
C HIS A 660 -23.06 -20.43 6.05
N GLY A 661 -22.07 -19.55 6.01
CA GLY A 661 -21.45 -19.07 4.78
C GLY A 661 -19.99 -19.52 4.70
N SER A 662 -19.47 -19.72 3.49
CA SER A 662 -18.08 -20.19 3.28
C SER A 662 -17.43 -19.57 2.04
N SER A 663 -16.12 -19.32 2.12
CA SER A 663 -15.26 -19.11 0.95
C SER A 663 -14.88 -20.46 0.32
N SER A 664 -14.78 -20.57 -1.01
CA SER A 664 -14.16 -21.76 -1.61
C SER A 664 -12.64 -21.70 -1.44
N GLN A 665 -12.03 -22.83 -1.08
CA GLN A 665 -10.61 -23.07 -1.39
C GLN A 665 -10.50 -23.20 -2.91
N GLU A 666 -9.52 -22.52 -3.51
CA GLU A 666 -9.24 -22.45 -4.95
C GLU A 666 -10.05 -21.38 -5.72
N ASP A 667 -9.30 -20.37 -6.21
CA ASP A 667 -9.43 -19.54 -7.41
C ASP A 667 -10.76 -18.88 -7.85
N VAL A 668 -11.93 -19.15 -7.26
CA VAL A 668 -13.22 -18.64 -7.80
C VAL A 668 -13.65 -17.30 -7.20
N GLY A 669 -13.15 -16.95 -6.03
CA GLY A 669 -13.41 -15.64 -5.43
C GLY A 669 -14.89 -15.36 -5.08
N VAL A 670 -15.63 -16.38 -4.68
CA VAL A 670 -17.09 -16.35 -4.48
C VAL A 670 -17.44 -16.90 -3.09
N ASN A 671 -18.45 -16.30 -2.42
CA ASN A 671 -18.98 -16.81 -1.17
C ASN A 671 -20.21 -17.68 -1.43
N PHE A 672 -20.34 -18.76 -0.68
CA PHE A 672 -21.43 -19.72 -0.80
C PHE A 672 -22.31 -19.69 0.44
N LEU A 673 -23.62 -19.66 0.22
CA LEU A 673 -24.60 -20.11 1.20
C LEU A 673 -24.52 -21.64 1.26
N VAL A 674 -24.33 -22.18 2.46
CA VAL A 674 -24.39 -23.63 2.69
C VAL A 674 -25.86 -24.02 2.81
N ALA A 675 -26.34 -24.84 1.88
CA ALA A 675 -27.67 -25.45 1.91
C ALA A 675 -27.61 -26.80 2.65
N HIS A 676 -28.75 -27.41 2.96
CA HIS A 676 -28.78 -28.69 3.69
C HIS A 676 -27.96 -29.79 3.02
N ASP A 677 -27.98 -29.84 1.69
CA ASP A 677 -27.31 -30.84 0.84
C ASP A 677 -25.93 -30.41 0.33
N THR A 678 -25.37 -29.31 0.84
CA THR A 678 -24.03 -28.84 0.48
C THR A 678 -22.93 -29.73 1.09
N ASP A 679 -21.98 -30.15 0.26
CA ASP A 679 -20.76 -30.86 0.65
C ASP A 679 -19.65 -29.83 0.90
N LYS A 680 -19.16 -29.72 2.14
CA LYS A 680 -18.11 -28.75 2.52
C LYS A 680 -16.79 -28.96 1.76
N MET A 681 -16.51 -30.16 1.27
CA MET A 681 -15.32 -30.46 0.49
C MET A 681 -15.52 -30.14 -1.01
N LYS A 682 -16.77 -29.87 -1.43
CA LYS A 682 -17.14 -29.57 -2.83
C LYS A 682 -18.03 -28.33 -2.92
N LEU A 683 -17.66 -27.26 -2.20
CA LEU A 683 -18.45 -26.01 -2.12
C LEU A 683 -18.78 -25.40 -3.48
N VAL A 684 -17.85 -25.43 -4.43
CA VAL A 684 -18.04 -24.82 -5.77
C VAL A 684 -19.19 -25.47 -6.54
N SER A 685 -19.35 -26.79 -6.45
CA SER A 685 -20.38 -27.53 -7.19
C SER A 685 -21.67 -27.73 -6.40
N THR A 686 -21.58 -27.87 -5.08
CA THR A 686 -22.73 -28.23 -4.22
C THR A 686 -23.28 -27.06 -3.39
N GLY A 687 -22.50 -25.99 -3.19
CA GLY A 687 -22.95 -24.77 -2.52
C GLY A 687 -23.84 -23.91 -3.42
N LEU A 688 -24.53 -22.95 -2.81
CA LEU A 688 -25.27 -21.91 -3.53
C LEU A 688 -24.47 -20.59 -3.50
N PRO A 689 -23.89 -20.12 -4.60
CA PRO A 689 -23.21 -18.83 -4.64
C PRO A 689 -24.14 -17.71 -4.16
N MET A 690 -23.70 -16.87 -3.22
CA MET A 690 -24.56 -15.81 -2.69
C MET A 690 -24.89 -14.75 -3.77
N GLN A 691 -24.01 -14.56 -4.76
CA GLN A 691 -24.27 -13.73 -5.93
C GLN A 691 -25.39 -14.30 -6.82
N TRP A 692 -25.59 -15.62 -6.82
CA TRP A 692 -26.71 -16.24 -7.54
C TRP A 692 -28.02 -16.01 -6.80
N LEU A 693 -28.01 -16.05 -5.47
CA LEU A 693 -29.17 -15.72 -4.65
C LEU A 693 -29.73 -14.33 -5.01
N THR A 694 -28.89 -13.29 -5.00
CA THR A 694 -29.33 -11.93 -5.30
C THR A 694 -29.73 -11.74 -6.76
N LYS A 695 -29.04 -12.43 -7.69
CA LYS A 695 -29.37 -12.42 -9.12
C LYS A 695 -30.70 -13.11 -9.43
N ILE A 696 -30.99 -14.27 -8.84
CA ILE A 696 -32.28 -14.96 -9.00
C ILE A 696 -33.41 -14.06 -8.50
N ILE A 697 -33.24 -13.45 -7.34
CA ILE A 697 -34.24 -12.51 -6.80
C ILE A 697 -34.41 -11.32 -7.76
N GLN A 698 -33.31 -10.75 -8.27
CA GLN A 698 -33.36 -9.62 -9.20
C GLN A 698 -34.07 -9.95 -10.51
N GLU A 699 -33.83 -11.13 -11.08
CA GLU A 699 -34.32 -11.51 -12.41
C GLU A 699 -35.73 -12.11 -12.37
N GLN A 700 -36.13 -12.74 -11.26
CA GLN A 700 -37.34 -13.54 -11.19
C GLN A 700 -38.42 -12.97 -10.27
N VAL A 701 -38.07 -12.19 -9.23
CA VAL A 701 -39.06 -11.63 -8.31
C VAL A 701 -39.52 -10.28 -8.84
N HIS A 702 -40.77 -10.21 -9.33
CA HIS A 702 -41.29 -9.02 -10.01
C HIS A 702 -41.61 -7.83 -9.09
N SER A 703 -41.31 -7.90 -7.78
CA SER A 703 -41.53 -6.80 -6.83
C SER A 703 -40.40 -5.77 -6.88
N LYS A 704 -40.78 -4.48 -6.78
CA LYS A 704 -39.83 -3.36 -6.62
C LYS A 704 -39.45 -3.08 -5.16
N ARG A 705 -39.98 -3.86 -4.21
CA ARG A 705 -39.73 -3.70 -2.77
C ARG A 705 -39.29 -5.03 -2.16
N VAL A 706 -38.01 -5.33 -2.23
CA VAL A 706 -37.47 -6.58 -1.70
C VAL A 706 -36.46 -6.29 -0.59
N VAL A 707 -36.63 -6.91 0.57
CA VAL A 707 -35.70 -6.83 1.71
C VAL A 707 -35.07 -8.20 1.90
N VAL A 708 -33.77 -8.31 1.70
CA VAL A 708 -32.99 -9.54 1.90
C VAL A 708 -32.22 -9.42 3.21
N ILE A 709 -32.37 -10.38 4.12
CA ILE A 709 -31.72 -10.39 5.43
C ILE A 709 -30.86 -11.65 5.53
N LEU A 710 -29.58 -11.46 5.78
CA LEU A 710 -28.56 -12.51 5.74
C LEU A 710 -27.90 -12.65 7.12
N ASP A 711 -28.45 -13.56 7.93
CA ASP A 711 -27.82 -14.08 9.16
C ASP A 711 -26.87 -15.25 8.86
N VAL A 712 -25.92 -14.98 7.98
CA VAL A 712 -24.84 -15.89 7.59
C VAL A 712 -23.51 -15.18 7.75
N CYS A 713 -22.44 -15.93 8.04
CA CYS A 713 -21.10 -15.35 7.96
C CYS A 713 -20.74 -15.10 6.50
N HIS A 714 -20.52 -13.84 6.17
CA HIS A 714 -20.27 -13.41 4.80
C HIS A 714 -18.99 -14.00 4.19
N SER A 715 -18.15 -14.70 4.96
CA SER A 715 -16.74 -14.90 4.60
C SER A 715 -16.07 -16.18 5.13
N GLY A 716 -16.83 -17.15 5.63
CA GLY A 716 -16.27 -18.30 6.36
C GLY A 716 -15.66 -17.87 7.70
N SER A 717 -15.71 -18.73 8.71
CA SER A 717 -15.22 -18.42 10.06
C SER A 717 -13.74 -17.99 10.01
N ALA A 718 -13.46 -16.77 10.44
CA ALA A 718 -12.11 -16.27 10.62
C ALA A 718 -11.45 -17.03 11.78
N GLY A 719 -10.53 -17.94 11.48
CA GLY A 719 -9.83 -18.73 12.48
C GLY A 719 -8.53 -19.30 11.94
N ASP A 720 -7.49 -18.46 11.90
CA ASP A 720 -6.10 -18.91 11.76
C ASP A 720 -5.23 -18.46 12.96
N GLU A 721 -5.78 -17.65 13.87
CA GLU A 721 -5.01 -17.03 14.95
C GLU A 721 -5.21 -17.67 16.34
N ASN A 722 -6.17 -18.58 16.52
CA ASN A 722 -6.46 -19.19 17.83
C ASN A 722 -6.23 -20.71 17.95
N LYS A 723 -5.43 -21.32 17.05
CA LYS A 723 -4.92 -22.69 17.27
C LYS A 723 -3.39 -22.85 17.30
N LYS A 724 -2.62 -21.80 17.00
CA LYS A 724 -1.15 -21.84 17.12
C LYS A 724 -0.61 -21.67 18.55
N ALA A 725 -1.48 -21.70 19.56
CA ALA A 725 -1.10 -21.69 20.97
C ALA A 725 -1.28 -23.07 21.65
N ALA A 726 -1.59 -24.13 20.90
CA ALA A 726 -1.90 -25.47 21.44
C ALA A 726 -1.06 -26.61 20.85
N ASP A 727 0.04 -26.31 20.15
CA ASP A 727 0.93 -27.33 19.56
C ASP A 727 2.12 -27.69 20.49
N ASP A 728 2.09 -27.34 21.79
CA ASP A 728 3.17 -27.62 22.75
C ASP A 728 2.69 -28.31 24.06
N ILE A 729 1.54 -29.00 24.06
CA ILE A 729 1.13 -29.82 25.21
C ILE A 729 0.70 -31.20 24.71
N ASP A 730 1.57 -32.19 24.95
CA ASP A 730 1.20 -33.59 25.06
C ASP A 730 0.10 -33.71 26.12
N ASP A 731 -1.09 -34.19 25.76
CA ASP A 731 -1.87 -35.09 26.61
C ASP A 731 -3.04 -35.71 25.83
N ASP A 732 -3.07 -37.04 25.89
CA ASP A 732 -4.17 -37.90 25.53
C ASP A 732 -5.40 -37.55 26.40
N ASP A 733 -6.44 -36.96 25.81
CA ASP A 733 -7.81 -37.26 26.26
C ASP A 733 -8.85 -37.03 25.15
N ASP A 734 -9.44 -38.14 24.71
CA ASP A 734 -10.56 -38.25 23.80
C ASP A 734 -11.88 -37.98 24.56
N THR A 735 -12.19 -36.72 24.85
CA THR A 735 -13.57 -36.31 25.22
C THR A 735 -13.88 -34.85 24.84
N GLY A 736 -14.89 -34.66 23.97
CA GLY A 736 -15.70 -33.43 23.95
C GLY A 736 -15.68 -32.60 22.67
N ALA A 737 -16.80 -32.61 21.95
CA ALA A 737 -17.11 -31.69 20.85
C ALA A 737 -16.88 -30.22 21.25
N GLY A 738 -15.88 -29.59 20.63
CA GLY A 738 -15.53 -28.18 20.87
C GLY A 738 -16.67 -27.22 20.47
N ASP A 739 -16.94 -26.24 21.33
CA ASP A 739 -17.99 -25.21 21.22
C ASP A 739 -17.86 -24.35 19.94
N SER A 740 -18.40 -24.84 18.81
CA SER A 740 -18.48 -24.11 17.55
C SER A 740 -19.76 -23.28 17.45
N SER A 741 -19.95 -22.33 18.37
CA SER A 741 -21.12 -21.42 18.38
C SER A 741 -21.00 -20.21 17.43
N SER A 742 -20.03 -20.23 16.52
CA SER A 742 -19.87 -19.29 15.40
C SER A 742 -20.56 -19.81 14.14
N LYS A 743 -21.25 -18.93 13.40
CA LYS A 743 -21.69 -19.25 12.04
C LYS A 743 -20.46 -19.24 11.10
N GLY A 744 -20.43 -20.07 10.05
CA GLY A 744 -19.36 -20.10 9.02
C GLY A 744 -18.39 -21.30 9.04
N LEU A 745 -17.72 -21.58 7.92
CA LEU A 745 -16.68 -22.64 7.74
C LEU A 745 -15.26 -22.03 7.70
N LEU A 746 -14.22 -22.72 8.19
CA LEU A 746 -12.83 -22.21 8.34
C LEU A 746 -12.22 -21.63 7.05
N ARG A 747 -11.46 -20.53 7.19
CA ARG A 747 -10.76 -19.83 6.10
C ARG A 747 -9.37 -20.40 5.81
N THR A 748 -8.99 -20.40 4.54
CA THR A 748 -7.57 -20.49 4.11
C THR A 748 -7.18 -19.50 2.99
N ALA A 749 -8.08 -18.59 2.57
CA ALA A 749 -7.77 -17.51 1.62
C ALA A 749 -8.63 -16.24 1.87
N LYS A 750 -8.11 -15.06 1.50
CA LYS A 750 -8.77 -13.75 1.68
C LYS A 750 -9.68 -13.40 0.51
N LEU A 751 -10.92 -13.01 0.79
CA LEU A 751 -11.86 -12.47 -0.19
C LEU A 751 -12.53 -11.16 0.27
N ASP A 752 -12.83 -10.31 -0.72
CA ASP A 752 -13.58 -9.06 -0.68
C ASP A 752 -15.11 -9.28 -0.68
N ALA A 753 -15.79 -8.61 0.24
CA ALA A 753 -17.23 -8.65 0.44
C ALA A 753 -18.05 -7.78 -0.53
N GLY A 754 -17.42 -6.95 -1.35
CA GLY A 754 -18.08 -6.05 -2.30
C GLY A 754 -18.81 -6.73 -3.48
N GLY A 755 -18.82 -8.06 -3.54
CA GLY A 755 -19.31 -8.85 -4.68
C GLY A 755 -20.81 -9.15 -4.74
N LEU A 756 -21.62 -8.79 -3.74
CA LEU A 756 -23.08 -8.99 -3.78
C LEU A 756 -23.74 -7.88 -4.63
N LYS A 757 -24.15 -8.19 -5.85
CA LYS A 757 -24.95 -7.28 -6.69
C LYS A 757 -26.35 -7.14 -6.06
N VAL A 758 -26.68 -5.94 -5.60
CA VAL A 758 -28.02 -5.57 -5.11
C VAL A 758 -28.84 -5.04 -6.29
N GLY A 759 -29.92 -5.75 -6.65
CA GLY A 759 -30.82 -5.33 -7.73
C GLY A 759 -31.61 -4.07 -7.39
N SER A 760 -32.11 -3.35 -8.40
CA SER A 760 -33.02 -2.20 -8.21
C SER A 760 -34.23 -2.59 -7.35
N GLY A 761 -34.53 -1.83 -6.29
CA GLY A 761 -35.64 -2.16 -5.38
C GLY A 761 -35.32 -3.21 -4.31
N GLN A 762 -34.04 -3.59 -4.17
CA GLN A 762 -33.57 -4.48 -3.10
C GLN A 762 -32.84 -3.71 -2.00
N VAL A 763 -33.07 -4.08 -0.74
CA VAL A 763 -32.24 -3.73 0.41
C VAL A 763 -31.69 -5.01 1.00
N ILE A 764 -30.37 -5.09 1.25
CA ILE A 764 -29.73 -6.26 1.87
C ILE A 764 -29.19 -5.87 3.25
N LEU A 765 -29.57 -6.61 4.30
CA LEU A 765 -29.05 -6.46 5.66
C LEU A 765 -28.24 -7.70 6.04
N CYS A 766 -26.95 -7.54 6.30
CA CYS A 766 -26.03 -8.61 6.69
C CYS A 766 -25.72 -8.57 8.18
N SER A 767 -25.54 -9.75 8.77
CA SER A 767 -25.29 -9.90 10.22
C SER A 767 -23.91 -9.47 10.71
N SER A 768 -22.90 -9.42 9.83
CA SER A 768 -21.54 -9.03 10.15
C SER A 768 -20.81 -8.41 8.95
N LEU A 769 -19.71 -7.69 9.21
CA LEU A 769 -18.78 -7.28 8.16
C LEU A 769 -18.05 -8.50 7.55
N ALA A 770 -17.44 -8.25 6.39
CA ALA A 770 -16.66 -9.19 5.60
C ALA A 770 -15.60 -9.97 6.40
N ASP A 771 -14.94 -9.32 7.34
CA ASP A 771 -13.83 -9.85 8.13
C ASP A 771 -14.26 -10.37 9.50
N GLN A 772 -15.54 -10.30 9.81
CA GLN A 772 -16.14 -10.64 11.11
C GLN A 772 -17.06 -11.86 11.02
N VAL A 773 -17.47 -12.36 12.19
CA VAL A 773 -18.27 -13.57 12.37
C VAL A 773 -19.61 -13.21 13.03
N SER A 774 -20.68 -13.89 12.63
CA SER A 774 -22.00 -13.86 13.28
C SER A 774 -22.09 -14.97 14.34
N TRP A 775 -22.56 -14.59 15.53
CA TRP A 775 -22.54 -15.46 16.72
C TRP A 775 -23.92 -15.93 17.17
N GLU A 776 -23.97 -17.17 17.63
CA GLU A 776 -25.09 -17.71 18.40
C GLU A 776 -24.96 -17.30 19.87
N SER A 777 -26.09 -16.91 20.50
CA SER A 777 -26.08 -16.46 21.89
C SER A 777 -25.80 -17.63 22.86
N LYS A 778 -25.03 -17.36 23.91
CA LYS A 778 -24.88 -18.29 25.05
C LYS A 778 -26.07 -18.16 26.02
N ASN A 779 -26.72 -17.01 26.02
CA ASN A 779 -27.65 -16.58 27.05
C ASN A 779 -29.11 -16.89 26.71
N TYR A 780 -29.42 -17.14 25.44
CA TYR A 780 -30.77 -17.46 24.97
C TYR A 780 -30.74 -18.26 23.66
N PRO A 781 -31.85 -18.94 23.29
CA PRO A 781 -31.86 -19.85 22.16
C PRO A 781 -32.06 -19.15 20.81
N ASN A 782 -31.17 -18.24 20.40
CA ASN A 782 -31.16 -17.55 19.10
C ASN A 782 -29.75 -17.08 18.72
N SER A 783 -29.56 -16.66 17.48
CA SER A 783 -28.44 -15.78 17.16
C SER A 783 -28.60 -14.39 17.79
N VAL A 784 -27.45 -13.79 18.15
CA VAL A 784 -27.45 -12.43 18.71
C VAL A 784 -28.03 -11.46 17.70
N PHE A 785 -27.65 -11.61 16.42
CA PHE A 785 -28.18 -10.80 15.33
C PHE A 785 -29.70 -10.91 15.18
N THR A 786 -30.26 -12.11 15.06
CA THR A 786 -31.69 -12.29 14.79
C THR A 786 -32.54 -11.80 15.95
N ARG A 787 -32.12 -12.06 17.20
CA ARG A 787 -32.82 -11.55 18.37
C ARG A 787 -32.85 -10.02 18.38
N ARG A 788 -31.69 -9.37 18.20
CA ARG A 788 -31.58 -7.90 18.19
C ARG A 788 -32.24 -7.27 16.98
N LEU A 789 -32.32 -7.97 15.85
CA LEU A 789 -33.05 -7.52 14.66
C LEU A 789 -34.54 -7.40 14.95
N ILE A 790 -35.15 -8.44 15.53
CA ILE A 790 -36.57 -8.42 15.89
C ILE A 790 -36.86 -7.27 16.85
N GLU A 791 -36.04 -7.09 17.89
CA GLU A 791 -36.19 -5.97 18.84
C GLU A 791 -36.06 -4.60 18.18
N SER A 792 -35.05 -4.44 17.30
CA SER A 792 -34.78 -3.17 16.64
C SER A 792 -35.84 -2.81 15.60
N LEU A 793 -36.48 -3.79 14.95
CA LEU A 793 -37.62 -3.57 14.05
C LEU A 793 -38.88 -3.08 14.77
N GLN A 794 -38.87 -3.01 16.09
CA GLN A 794 -39.99 -2.54 16.91
C GLN A 794 -39.69 -1.27 17.70
N CYS A 795 -38.52 -0.65 17.49
CA CYS A 795 -38.06 0.45 18.33
C CYS A 795 -38.97 1.69 18.30
N ASN A 796 -39.77 1.85 17.25
CA ASN A 796 -40.77 2.89 17.08
C ASN A 796 -42.16 2.29 16.73
N GLY A 797 -42.45 1.08 17.22
CA GLY A 797 -43.68 0.35 16.93
C GLY A 797 -43.88 0.06 15.43
N LYS A 798 -45.12 0.08 14.94
CA LYS A 798 -45.47 -0.23 13.54
C LYS A 798 -44.94 0.77 12.49
N GLY A 799 -44.38 1.89 12.93
CA GLY A 799 -43.76 2.91 12.07
C GLY A 799 -42.25 2.77 11.94
N THR A 800 -41.64 1.74 12.55
CA THR A 800 -40.20 1.55 12.54
C THR A 800 -39.70 1.31 11.12
N THR A 801 -38.81 2.20 10.67
CA THR A 801 -38.18 2.05 9.36
C THR A 801 -36.94 1.15 9.44
N LEU A 802 -36.53 0.58 8.32
CA LEU A 802 -35.40 -0.34 8.27
C LEU A 802 -34.08 0.36 8.64
N ASN A 803 -33.86 1.63 8.29
CA ASN A 803 -32.66 2.35 8.77
C ASN A 803 -32.72 2.64 10.28
N GLN A 804 -33.90 2.95 10.84
CA GLN A 804 -34.06 3.12 12.29
C GLN A 804 -33.71 1.84 13.04
N ALA A 805 -34.25 0.71 12.56
CA ALA A 805 -33.92 -0.61 13.08
C ALA A 805 -32.42 -0.91 12.93
N PHE A 806 -31.82 -0.63 11.77
CA PHE A 806 -30.40 -0.87 11.53
C PHE A 806 -29.47 -0.08 12.46
N ASN A 807 -29.75 1.20 12.70
CA ASN A 807 -28.93 2.03 13.58
C ASN A 807 -28.90 1.49 15.01
N GLN A 808 -30.04 1.05 15.54
CA GLN A 808 -30.11 0.42 16.86
C GLN A 808 -29.50 -0.99 16.85
N LEU A 809 -29.72 -1.75 15.78
CA LEU A 809 -29.18 -3.10 15.60
C LEU A 809 -27.65 -3.10 15.64
N LYS A 810 -27.01 -2.14 14.98
CA LYS A 810 -25.54 -2.00 14.93
C LYS A 810 -24.94 -1.82 16.32
N THR A 811 -25.55 -0.96 17.15
CA THR A 811 -25.11 -0.73 18.52
C THR A 811 -25.37 -1.93 19.42
N SER A 812 -26.57 -2.50 19.36
CA SER A 812 -26.98 -3.59 20.25
C SER A 812 -26.25 -4.91 19.99
N VAL A 813 -26.05 -5.29 18.72
CA VAL A 813 -25.25 -6.48 18.35
C VAL A 813 -23.79 -6.27 18.71
N GLY A 814 -23.22 -5.11 18.37
CA GLY A 814 -21.82 -4.81 18.68
C GLY A 814 -21.54 -4.85 20.18
N ALA A 815 -22.41 -4.25 21.00
CA ALA A 815 -22.25 -4.23 22.45
C ALA A 815 -22.40 -5.63 23.08
N GLU A 816 -23.40 -6.41 22.66
CA GLU A 816 -23.64 -7.74 23.24
C GLU A 816 -22.57 -8.75 22.84
N VAL A 817 -22.16 -8.78 21.57
CA VAL A 817 -21.11 -9.73 21.12
C VAL A 817 -19.76 -9.37 21.74
N LEU A 818 -19.45 -8.07 21.87
CA LEU A 818 -18.24 -7.64 22.56
C LEU A 818 -18.25 -8.05 24.03
N SER A 819 -19.40 -7.93 24.70
CA SER A 819 -19.58 -8.35 26.10
C SER A 819 -19.51 -9.87 26.28
N ASP A 820 -20.23 -10.63 25.46
CA ASP A 820 -20.40 -12.08 25.62
C ASP A 820 -19.22 -12.90 25.09
N ARG A 821 -18.49 -12.35 24.11
CA ARG A 821 -17.45 -13.07 23.34
C ARG A 821 -16.10 -12.36 23.28
N GLY A 822 -15.99 -11.09 23.69
CA GLY A 822 -14.76 -10.30 23.55
C GLY A 822 -14.40 -9.97 22.09
N MET A 823 -15.33 -10.18 21.16
CA MET A 823 -15.13 -10.06 19.72
C MET A 823 -16.08 -9.00 19.14
N VAL A 824 -15.72 -8.40 18.01
CA VAL A 824 -16.58 -7.40 17.34
C VAL A 824 -17.43 -8.09 16.27
N GLN A 825 -18.75 -7.87 16.34
CA GLN A 825 -19.70 -8.18 15.27
C GLN A 825 -20.46 -6.90 14.91
N THR A 826 -20.30 -6.45 13.67
CA THR A 826 -20.90 -5.22 13.14
C THR A 826 -21.85 -5.57 11.99
N PRO A 827 -23.18 -5.46 12.19
CA PRO A 827 -24.15 -5.54 11.10
C PRO A 827 -23.89 -4.52 9.99
N ASP A 828 -24.20 -4.87 8.75
CA ASP A 828 -24.00 -4.01 7.57
C ASP A 828 -25.26 -3.95 6.69
N LEU A 829 -25.56 -2.77 6.13
CA LEU A 829 -26.78 -2.51 5.35
C LEU A 829 -26.45 -1.97 3.96
N PHE A 830 -26.88 -2.70 2.94
CA PHE A 830 -26.75 -2.35 1.53
C PHE A 830 -28.11 -1.93 0.96
N ASN A 831 -28.38 -0.63 0.89
CA ASN A 831 -29.61 -0.06 0.35
C ASN A 831 -29.38 0.83 -0.88
N LYS A 832 -28.19 0.78 -1.48
CA LYS A 832 -27.73 1.70 -2.55
C LYS A 832 -28.59 1.68 -3.83
N ALA A 833 -29.32 0.58 -4.08
CA ALA A 833 -30.21 0.41 -5.22
C ALA A 833 -31.71 0.65 -4.89
N TRP A 834 -32.01 1.09 -3.67
CA TRP A 834 -33.36 1.43 -3.21
C TRP A 834 -33.70 2.88 -3.56
N THR A 835 -34.85 3.08 -4.21
CA THR A 835 -35.28 4.39 -4.72
C THR A 835 -36.62 4.86 -4.15
N GLY A 836 -37.16 4.19 -3.12
CA GLY A 836 -38.39 4.58 -2.40
C GLY A 836 -38.12 5.15 -0.99
N GLY A 837 -39.18 5.49 -0.25
CA GLY A 837 -39.08 5.75 1.18
C GLY A 837 -38.49 4.57 1.96
N ASP A 838 -37.90 4.85 3.12
CA ASP A 838 -37.26 3.83 3.97
C ASP A 838 -38.25 2.68 4.29
N PRO A 839 -37.95 1.40 3.96
CA PRO A 839 -38.89 0.31 4.12
C PRO A 839 -39.42 0.19 5.55
N VAL A 840 -40.72 -0.04 5.68
CA VAL A 840 -41.37 -0.39 6.95
C VAL A 840 -42.01 -1.77 6.76
N LEU A 841 -41.59 -2.78 7.54
CA LEU A 841 -42.12 -4.13 7.38
C LEU A 841 -43.60 -4.22 7.82
N ALA A 842 -43.95 -3.48 8.86
CA ALA A 842 -45.31 -3.35 9.39
C ALA A 842 -46.23 -2.48 8.52
N VAL A 843 -45.77 -2.00 7.36
CA VAL A 843 -46.58 -1.15 6.47
C VAL A 843 -47.95 -1.78 6.20
N PRO A 844 -49.06 -1.03 6.39
CA PRO A 844 -50.39 -1.53 6.09
C PRO A 844 -50.54 -1.83 4.60
N VAL A 845 -51.24 -2.93 4.29
CA VAL A 845 -51.63 -3.22 2.91
C VAL A 845 -52.74 -2.26 2.51
N GLY A 846 -52.54 -1.52 1.41
CA GLY A 846 -53.55 -0.60 0.88
C GLY A 846 -54.75 -1.37 0.31
N LYS A 847 -55.97 -0.88 0.55
CA LYS A 847 -57.16 -1.44 -0.12
C LYS A 847 -57.04 -1.17 -1.62
N LYS A 848 -57.21 -2.23 -2.42
CA LYS A 848 -57.18 -2.19 -3.90
C LYS A 848 -58.15 -1.15 -4.47
#